data_AF-A0A2K5I2R4-F1
#
_entry.id   AF-A0A2K5I2R4-F1
#
_cell.length_a   1.000
_cell.length_b   1.000
_cell.length_c   1.000
_cell.angle_alpha   90.00
_cell.angle_beta   90.00
_cell.angle_gamma   90.00
#
_symmetry.space_group_name_H-M   'P 1'
#
loop_
_entity.id
_entity.type
_entity.pdbx_description
1 polymer ?
#
loop_
_entity_poly.entity_id
_entity_poly.type
_entity_poly.pdbx_seq_one_letter_code
_entity_poly.pdbx_strand_id
1 'polypeptide(L)'
;MFRLGLLVCFYDDLELLDATVAQVLLHQMIKCSHLRGFQAGVQKLKAELLDIATENQTLNETLGSLSDAVVGLTYSQLESLSPEAVHGAISTLNQVSGWAKSQVTILSAKYLAHEKMVEAGDTASGIVEIQGAFFKEVSLFDLRRQPGFNSTVLKDKELGRSQALFLYELLLKTTRRPEELLSAGQLVKGVTCSHIDAMSTDFFLAHFQDFQNNFALLSPYQVNCLAWKYWEVSRLSMPPFLLAALDNSIADEYTVDIMGNLLCHLPAAIIDRGISPRAWATALHGLRDCPDLNAEQKAAVRLKLLGQYGLPQHWTVETTKDLGPFLVLFSGDELSSIATKFPEILLQAASKMARTLPPEEFLWAVFESVRNSSDKIPSSDPMPGCHGVAAPSSDDIFKLAEANACWALEDLRCMEEDTFIRTVELLGAVQGFSRPQLMTLKEKAIQVWDMPSYWREHHIASLGRIALTLNESELEQLNLSSIDTVAFLTQQIEWSPRQAESILQGFLDDSGYNIQDLKSFHLVGLGATLCAINITEIPLIKISEFRVVVARIGTLLCSTHVLAEFKRKAEVVFGDPTEWTSSVLQELGTIAAGLTKAELRMLDKDLMPYFQPSAIKCLPDEIFKELSAEQIASLGPENAAAVTHTQRRRLSPLQLQSLQQALDGAKTHSWQDAPASAGPTRTSSSRSPAGAPLSWGLWLGCPLLVLMAKLLW
;
A
#
# COMPACT_ATOMS: atom_id res chain seq x y z
N MET A 1 14.26 9.04 37.62
CA MET A 1 15.08 8.48 36.53
C MET A 1 14.84 9.30 35.27
N PHE A 2 15.90 9.76 34.62
CA PHE A 2 15.87 10.82 33.62
C PHE A 2 15.17 10.39 32.31
N ARG A 3 14.48 11.33 31.65
CA ARG A 3 14.04 11.17 30.26
C ARG A 3 15.30 11.18 29.38
N LEU A 4 15.82 10.01 29.02
CA LEU A 4 17.02 9.86 28.16
C LEU A 4 16.74 10.29 26.71
N GLY A 5 15.46 10.41 26.32
CA GLY A 5 15.10 10.81 24.97
C GLY A 5 15.59 9.77 23.96
N LEU A 6 16.26 10.20 22.88
CA LEU A 6 16.82 9.29 21.87
C LEU A 6 18.11 8.57 22.34
N LEU A 7 18.74 9.02 23.42
CA LEU A 7 19.97 8.37 23.93
C LEU A 7 19.69 6.96 24.46
N VAL A 8 18.45 6.67 24.83
CA VAL A 8 18.04 5.31 25.25
C VAL A 8 18.30 4.26 24.17
N CYS A 9 18.33 4.65 22.89
CA CYS A 9 18.52 3.72 21.77
C CYS A 9 19.96 3.22 21.64
N PHE A 10 20.89 3.80 22.40
CA PHE A 10 22.31 3.47 22.42
C PHE A 10 22.77 3.09 23.83
N TYR A 11 21.84 2.70 24.69
CA TYR A 11 22.15 2.30 26.06
C TYR A 11 22.92 0.97 26.06
N ASP A 12 24.04 0.92 26.77
CA ASP A 12 25.00 -0.18 26.78
C ASP A 12 25.26 -0.74 28.19
N ASP A 13 25.03 0.04 29.25
CA ASP A 13 25.24 -0.35 30.66
C ASP A 13 24.12 -1.26 31.24
N LEU A 14 23.84 -2.38 30.59
CA LEU A 14 22.74 -3.27 30.96
C LEU A 14 22.94 -4.04 32.29
N GLU A 15 24.19 -4.30 32.68
CA GLU A 15 24.53 -5.11 33.87
C GLU A 15 24.10 -4.49 35.22
N LEU A 16 23.73 -3.21 35.23
CA LEU A 16 23.35 -2.45 36.43
C LEU A 16 21.84 -2.22 36.56
N LEU A 17 21.04 -2.76 35.65
CA LEU A 17 19.60 -2.51 35.59
C LEU A 17 18.80 -3.49 36.44
N ASP A 18 17.81 -2.97 37.17
CA ASP A 18 16.74 -3.80 37.72
C ASP A 18 15.53 -3.86 36.76
N ALA A 19 14.63 -4.82 36.99
CA ALA A 19 13.45 -5.04 36.15
C ALA A 19 12.54 -3.80 36.01
N THR A 20 12.41 -2.97 37.06
CA THR A 20 11.56 -1.77 37.01
C THR A 20 12.19 -0.72 36.10
N VAL A 21 13.50 -0.56 36.19
CA VAL A 21 14.25 0.35 35.33
C VAL A 21 14.22 -0.11 33.88
N ALA A 22 14.42 -1.40 33.63
CA ALA A 22 14.36 -1.97 32.29
C ALA A 22 12.99 -1.72 31.63
N GLN A 23 11.88 -1.89 32.37
CA GLN A 23 10.53 -1.54 31.90
C GLN A 23 10.40 -0.04 31.53
N VAL A 24 10.98 0.85 32.34
CA VAL A 24 10.98 2.30 32.04
C VAL A 24 11.81 2.62 30.80
N LEU A 25 12.94 1.94 30.60
CA LEU A 25 13.78 2.12 29.41
C LEU A 25 13.07 1.60 28.15
N LEU A 26 12.45 0.42 28.20
CA LEU A 26 11.63 -0.15 27.12
C LEU A 26 10.52 0.83 26.68
N HIS A 27 9.82 1.45 27.63
CA HIS A 27 8.82 2.47 27.32
C HIS A 27 9.44 3.73 26.68
N GLN A 28 10.68 4.11 27.01
CA GLN A 28 11.35 5.25 26.37
C GLN A 28 11.85 4.94 24.95
N MET A 29 12.11 3.66 24.65
CA MET A 29 12.58 3.21 23.34
C MET A 29 11.55 3.35 22.20
N ILE A 30 10.32 3.76 22.50
CA ILE A 30 9.29 4.09 21.48
C ILE A 30 9.85 5.04 20.41
N LYS A 31 10.68 6.00 20.84
CA LYS A 31 11.27 7.00 19.94
C LYS A 31 12.40 6.46 19.06
N CYS A 32 12.92 5.26 19.34
CA CYS A 32 13.98 4.63 18.56
C CYS A 32 13.51 4.16 17.18
N SER A 33 12.20 4.01 16.99
CA SER A 33 11.59 3.71 15.67
C SER A 33 11.90 4.79 14.62
N HIS A 34 12.25 6.01 15.02
CA HIS A 34 12.60 7.10 14.11
C HIS A 34 14.08 7.11 13.69
N LEU A 35 14.94 6.27 14.28
CA LEU A 35 16.35 6.17 13.93
C LEU A 35 16.53 5.28 12.69
N ARG A 36 16.78 5.89 11.53
CA ARG A 36 17.06 5.15 10.29
C ARG A 36 18.42 4.46 10.37
N GLY A 37 18.49 3.19 9.98
CA GLY A 37 19.73 2.41 9.88
C GLY A 37 20.24 1.79 11.19
N PHE A 38 19.46 1.86 12.27
CA PHE A 38 19.83 1.31 13.58
C PHE A 38 18.79 0.31 14.13
N GLN A 39 17.83 -0.17 13.31
CA GLN A 39 16.76 -1.02 13.82
C GLN A 39 17.27 -2.35 14.34
N ALA A 40 18.24 -3.00 13.69
CA ALA A 40 18.82 -4.24 14.19
C ALA A 40 19.45 -4.08 15.60
N GLY A 41 20.18 -2.98 15.82
CA GLY A 41 20.75 -2.65 17.13
C GLY A 41 19.68 -2.30 18.17
N VAL A 42 18.63 -1.56 17.78
CA VAL A 42 17.48 -1.25 18.63
C VAL A 42 16.73 -2.52 19.02
N GLN A 43 16.55 -3.48 18.10
CA GLN A 43 15.90 -4.76 18.39
C GLN A 43 16.73 -5.60 19.36
N LYS A 44 18.06 -5.66 19.17
CA LYS A 44 18.97 -6.31 20.12
C LYS A 44 18.82 -5.72 21.52
N LEU A 45 18.91 -4.40 21.65
CA LEU A 45 18.78 -3.71 22.94
C LEU A 45 17.40 -3.92 23.57
N LYS A 46 16.32 -3.93 22.76
CA LYS A 46 14.97 -4.26 23.24
C LYS A 46 14.90 -5.67 23.80
N ALA A 47 15.49 -6.66 23.12
CA ALA A 47 15.50 -8.05 23.57
C ALA A 47 16.22 -8.18 24.93
N GLU A 48 17.40 -7.58 25.06
CA GLU A 48 18.18 -7.62 26.30
C GLU A 48 17.45 -6.91 27.46
N LEU A 49 16.82 -5.77 27.20
CA LEU A 49 16.01 -5.07 28.21
C LEU A 49 14.73 -5.83 28.59
N LEU A 50 14.13 -6.56 27.65
CA LEU A 50 12.96 -7.39 27.92
C LEU A 50 13.32 -8.58 28.82
N ASP A 51 14.47 -9.22 28.58
CA ASP A 51 14.96 -10.29 29.44
C ASP A 51 15.13 -9.79 30.88
N ILE A 52 15.75 -8.62 31.08
CA ILE A 52 15.89 -8.00 32.41
C ILE A 52 14.51 -7.63 33.00
N ALA A 53 13.61 -7.06 32.20
CA ALA A 53 12.27 -6.65 32.63
C ALA A 53 11.39 -7.83 33.08
N THR A 54 11.72 -9.05 32.67
CA THR A 54 10.95 -10.29 32.94
C THR A 54 11.66 -11.24 33.92
N GLU A 55 12.81 -10.86 34.49
CA GLU A 55 13.55 -11.73 35.44
C GLU A 55 12.72 -12.20 36.65
N ASN A 56 11.74 -11.40 37.09
CA ASN A 56 10.92 -11.67 38.29
C ASN A 56 9.42 -11.89 38.01
N GLN A 57 8.99 -11.82 36.75
CA GLN A 57 7.59 -11.92 36.35
C GLN A 57 7.50 -12.61 34.98
N THR A 58 6.47 -13.43 34.76
CA THR A 58 6.31 -14.08 33.46
C THR A 58 5.83 -13.08 32.40
N LEU A 59 6.17 -13.33 31.13
CA LEU A 59 5.67 -12.51 30.02
C LEU A 59 4.12 -12.42 29.99
N ASN A 60 3.43 -13.46 30.45
CA ASN A 60 1.97 -13.48 30.61
C ASN A 60 1.46 -12.43 31.61
N GLU A 61 2.21 -12.17 32.69
CA GLU A 61 1.83 -11.21 33.73
C GLU A 61 2.15 -9.77 33.31
N THR A 62 3.21 -9.57 32.53
CA THR A 62 3.72 -8.24 32.17
C THR A 62 3.24 -7.72 30.82
N LEU A 63 2.57 -8.53 30.00
CA LEU A 63 2.17 -8.15 28.63
C LEU A 63 1.44 -6.81 28.57
N GLY A 64 0.49 -6.59 29.50
CA GLY A 64 -0.29 -5.35 29.57
C GLY A 64 0.50 -4.10 29.99
N SER A 65 1.67 -4.26 30.61
CA SER A 65 2.53 -3.15 31.08
C SER A 65 3.70 -2.82 30.14
N LEU A 66 3.97 -3.66 29.12
CA LEU A 66 5.09 -3.46 28.20
C LEU A 66 4.84 -2.37 27.13
N SER A 67 3.62 -1.86 27.01
CA SER A 67 3.25 -0.82 26.04
C SER A 67 3.76 -1.16 24.63
N ASP A 68 4.28 -0.22 23.85
CA ASP A 68 4.79 -0.42 22.48
C ASP A 68 6.01 -1.36 22.37
N ALA A 69 6.67 -1.71 23.48
CA ALA A 69 7.82 -2.62 23.45
C ALA A 69 7.44 -4.03 23.00
N VAL A 70 6.16 -4.40 23.13
CA VAL A 70 5.61 -5.69 22.69
C VAL A 70 5.82 -5.98 21.20
N VAL A 71 6.01 -4.95 20.37
CA VAL A 71 6.32 -5.12 18.93
C VAL A 71 7.71 -5.73 18.72
N GLY A 72 8.61 -5.61 19.70
CA GLY A 72 9.93 -6.25 19.67
C GLY A 72 9.91 -7.73 20.07
N LEU A 73 8.76 -8.27 20.49
CA LEU A 73 8.65 -9.69 20.85
C LEU A 73 8.77 -10.57 19.62
N THR A 74 9.59 -11.63 19.73
CA THR A 74 9.74 -12.65 18.68
C THR A 74 8.45 -13.45 18.51
N TYR A 75 8.27 -14.10 17.36
CA TYR A 75 7.11 -14.97 17.14
C TYR A 75 7.04 -16.11 18.17
N SER A 76 8.19 -16.65 18.60
CA SER A 76 8.23 -17.70 19.63
C SER A 76 7.79 -17.20 21.01
N GLN A 77 8.20 -15.99 21.41
CA GLN A 77 7.75 -15.36 22.65
C GLN A 77 6.24 -15.11 22.62
N LEU A 78 5.71 -14.57 21.51
CA LEU A 78 4.26 -14.36 21.35
C LEU A 78 3.47 -15.67 21.36
N GLU A 79 4.01 -16.73 20.75
CA GLU A 79 3.37 -18.04 20.73
C GLU A 79 3.36 -18.71 22.12
N SER A 80 4.32 -18.38 22.98
CA SER A 80 4.38 -18.88 24.37
C SER A 80 3.31 -18.26 25.29
N LEU A 81 2.70 -17.15 24.88
CA LEU A 81 1.65 -16.48 25.64
C LEU A 81 0.41 -17.35 25.80
N SER A 82 -0.24 -17.24 26.96
CA SER A 82 -1.55 -17.87 27.18
C SER A 82 -2.67 -17.06 26.51
N PRO A 83 -3.74 -17.71 26.02
CA PRO A 83 -4.93 -17.01 25.51
C PRO A 83 -5.50 -15.98 26.50
N GLU A 84 -5.51 -16.31 27.79
CA GLU A 84 -6.00 -15.47 28.88
C GLU A 84 -5.15 -14.20 29.05
N ALA A 85 -3.83 -14.31 28.95
CA ALA A 85 -2.91 -13.18 29.05
C ALA A 85 -3.13 -12.19 27.89
N VAL A 86 -3.26 -12.71 26.65
CA VAL A 86 -3.54 -11.89 25.46
C VAL A 86 -4.90 -11.20 25.58
N HIS A 87 -5.92 -11.94 26.01
CA HIS A 87 -7.25 -11.38 26.25
C HIS A 87 -7.22 -10.28 27.32
N GLY A 88 -6.56 -10.51 28.46
CA GLY A 88 -6.43 -9.52 29.53
C GLY A 88 -5.65 -8.26 29.13
N ALA A 89 -4.76 -8.35 28.14
CA ALA A 89 -3.94 -7.25 27.64
C ALA A 89 -4.48 -6.56 26.38
N ILE A 90 -5.67 -6.95 25.86
CA ILE A 90 -6.15 -6.50 24.54
C ILE A 90 -6.28 -4.97 24.43
N SER A 91 -6.64 -4.29 25.53
CA SER A 91 -6.76 -2.83 25.57
C SER A 91 -5.41 -2.12 25.35
N THR A 92 -4.33 -2.67 25.91
CA THR A 92 -2.95 -2.20 25.66
C THR A 92 -2.54 -2.54 24.23
N LEU A 93 -2.74 -3.79 23.78
CA LEU A 93 -2.31 -4.25 22.46
C LEU A 93 -2.96 -3.44 21.33
N ASN A 94 -4.25 -3.08 21.47
CA ASN A 94 -4.99 -2.25 20.52
C ASN A 94 -4.41 -0.83 20.35
N GLN A 95 -3.69 -0.30 21.33
CA GLN A 95 -3.07 1.04 21.26
C GLN A 95 -1.70 1.03 20.57
N VAL A 96 -1.10 -0.15 20.44
CA VAL A 96 0.24 -0.32 19.89
C VAL A 96 0.20 -0.34 18.37
N SER A 97 1.12 0.39 17.74
CA SER A 97 1.29 0.45 16.29
C SER A 97 2.60 -0.21 15.85
N GLY A 98 2.72 -0.58 14.57
CA GLY A 98 3.97 -1.14 14.02
C GLY A 98 4.11 -2.67 14.10
N TRP A 99 3.04 -3.38 14.48
CA TRP A 99 3.02 -4.85 14.46
C TRP A 99 3.37 -5.44 13.09
N ALA A 100 4.23 -6.46 13.08
CA ALA A 100 4.39 -7.31 11.91
C ALA A 100 3.16 -8.21 11.72
N LYS A 101 2.82 -8.53 10.47
CA LYS A 101 1.61 -9.30 10.12
C LYS A 101 1.53 -10.66 10.84
N SER A 102 2.65 -11.34 10.98
CA SER A 102 2.72 -12.61 11.71
C SER A 102 2.47 -12.45 13.21
N GLN A 103 2.95 -11.35 13.85
CA GLN A 103 2.65 -11.06 15.26
C GLN A 103 1.14 -10.87 15.47
N VAL A 104 0.51 -10.08 14.59
CA VAL A 104 -0.95 -9.87 14.63
C VAL A 104 -1.69 -11.20 14.45
N THR A 105 -1.21 -12.06 13.54
CA THR A 105 -1.80 -13.39 13.32
C THR A 105 -1.76 -14.26 14.58
N ILE A 106 -0.62 -14.29 15.28
CA ILE A 106 -0.46 -15.05 16.55
C ILE A 106 -1.41 -14.52 17.62
N LEU A 107 -1.36 -13.21 17.87
CA LEU A 107 -2.13 -12.56 18.92
C LEU A 107 -3.64 -12.64 18.65
N SER A 108 -4.09 -12.42 17.42
CA SER A 108 -5.51 -12.62 17.05
C SER A 108 -5.94 -14.07 17.24
N ALA A 109 -5.11 -15.05 16.87
CA ALA A 109 -5.43 -16.47 17.10
C ALA A 109 -5.53 -16.82 18.60
N LYS A 110 -4.62 -16.30 19.43
CA LYS A 110 -4.64 -16.48 20.89
C LYS A 110 -5.88 -15.85 21.52
N TYR A 111 -6.21 -14.62 21.12
CA TYR A 111 -7.41 -13.94 21.58
C TYR A 111 -8.68 -14.73 21.22
N LEU A 112 -8.80 -15.15 19.95
CA LEU A 112 -9.96 -15.93 19.47
C LEU A 112 -10.05 -17.33 20.11
N ALA A 113 -8.93 -17.91 20.53
CA ALA A 113 -8.92 -19.18 21.26
C ALA A 113 -9.55 -19.03 22.64
N HIS A 114 -9.27 -17.93 23.34
CA HIS A 114 -9.90 -17.62 24.63
C HIS A 114 -11.42 -17.46 24.48
N GLU A 115 -11.86 -16.69 23.48
CA GLU A 115 -13.30 -16.50 23.19
C GLU A 115 -14.05 -17.83 22.99
N LYS A 116 -13.47 -18.73 22.18
CA LYS A 116 -14.05 -20.06 21.92
C LYS A 116 -14.15 -20.92 23.18
N MET A 117 -13.30 -20.69 24.20
CA MET A 117 -13.36 -21.38 25.49
C MET A 117 -14.44 -20.78 26.41
N VAL A 118 -14.77 -19.49 26.27
CA VAL A 118 -15.77 -18.77 27.08
C VAL A 118 -17.19 -18.92 26.52
N GLU A 119 -17.36 -19.16 25.22
CA GLU A 119 -18.65 -19.32 24.50
C GLU A 119 -19.54 -20.51 24.97
N ALA A 120 -19.18 -21.23 26.03
CA ALA A 120 -20.07 -22.21 26.68
C ALA A 120 -21.22 -21.55 27.51
N GLY A 121 -21.25 -20.21 27.62
CA GLY A 121 -22.30 -19.47 28.33
C GLY A 121 -22.63 -18.09 27.72
N ASP A 122 -23.61 -18.08 26.81
CA ASP A 122 -24.45 -16.98 26.27
C ASP A 122 -23.97 -15.50 26.21
N THR A 123 -23.89 -15.01 24.97
CA THR A 123 -24.26 -13.64 24.46
C THR A 123 -23.44 -12.39 24.84
N ALA A 124 -22.24 -12.28 24.28
CA ALA A 124 -21.74 -11.08 23.57
C ALA A 124 -20.42 -11.46 22.87
N SER A 125 -20.31 -11.20 21.56
CA SER A 125 -19.15 -11.62 20.74
C SER A 125 -17.88 -10.89 21.21
N GLY A 126 -16.88 -11.58 21.79
CA GLY A 126 -15.65 -10.90 22.20
C GLY A 126 -14.76 -10.46 21.04
N ILE A 127 -15.11 -10.78 19.79
CA ILE A 127 -14.54 -10.12 18.60
C ILE A 127 -14.82 -8.60 18.61
N VAL A 128 -15.82 -8.15 19.37
CA VAL A 128 -16.14 -6.73 19.56
C VAL A 128 -15.03 -5.93 20.24
N GLU A 129 -14.15 -6.53 21.06
CA GLU A 129 -13.11 -5.77 21.77
C GLU A 129 -11.82 -5.58 20.93
N ILE A 130 -11.60 -6.41 19.91
CA ILE A 130 -10.43 -6.34 19.03
C ILE A 130 -10.53 -5.12 18.10
N GLN A 131 -9.56 -4.22 18.08
CA GLN A 131 -9.58 -3.00 17.24
C GLN A 131 -8.46 -2.97 16.20
N GLY A 132 -8.56 -2.03 15.25
CA GLY A 132 -7.48 -1.71 14.30
C GLY A 132 -6.95 -2.92 13.53
N ALA A 133 -5.62 -3.06 13.53
CA ALA A 133 -4.91 -4.10 12.79
C ALA A 133 -5.32 -5.54 13.16
N PHE A 134 -5.69 -5.79 14.41
CA PHE A 134 -6.06 -7.13 14.87
C PHE A 134 -7.39 -7.61 14.28
N PHE A 135 -8.38 -6.72 14.16
CA PHE A 135 -9.69 -7.07 13.57
C PHE A 135 -9.56 -7.39 12.08
N LYS A 136 -8.69 -6.65 11.39
CA LYS A 136 -8.39 -6.86 9.97
C LYS A 136 -7.81 -8.25 9.67
N GLU A 137 -7.15 -8.89 10.64
CA GLU A 137 -6.63 -10.26 10.50
C GLU A 137 -7.63 -11.35 10.92
N VAL A 138 -8.84 -11.01 11.39
CA VAL A 138 -9.88 -12.00 11.64
C VAL A 138 -10.32 -12.60 10.30
N SER A 139 -10.16 -13.92 10.15
CA SER A 139 -10.44 -14.58 8.87
C SER A 139 -11.91 -14.41 8.44
N LEU A 140 -12.15 -14.36 7.14
CA LEU A 140 -13.53 -14.34 6.62
C LEU A 140 -14.32 -15.57 7.07
N PHE A 141 -13.64 -16.70 7.28
CA PHE A 141 -14.24 -17.91 7.83
C PHE A 141 -14.75 -17.71 9.27
N ASP A 142 -13.96 -17.12 10.16
CA ASP A 142 -14.37 -16.87 11.55
C ASP A 142 -15.49 -15.81 11.61
N LEU A 143 -15.40 -14.74 10.79
CA LEU A 143 -16.46 -13.72 10.71
C LEU A 143 -17.81 -14.30 10.29
N ARG A 144 -17.84 -15.25 9.36
CA ARG A 144 -19.10 -15.89 8.90
C ARG A 144 -19.81 -16.71 9.96
N ARG A 145 -19.08 -17.20 10.97
CA ARG A 145 -19.63 -18.05 12.03
C ARG A 145 -20.12 -17.26 13.24
N GLN A 146 -19.88 -15.95 13.26
CA GLN A 146 -20.15 -15.11 14.40
C GLN A 146 -21.50 -14.38 14.25
N PRO A 147 -22.47 -14.62 15.15
CA PRO A 147 -23.73 -13.87 15.15
C PRO A 147 -23.56 -12.49 15.81
N GLY A 148 -24.46 -11.56 15.50
CA GLY A 148 -24.64 -10.35 16.31
C GLY A 148 -23.80 -9.13 15.93
N PHE A 149 -23.20 -9.08 14.73
CA PHE A 149 -22.64 -7.82 14.23
C PHE A 149 -23.74 -6.76 14.06
N ASN A 150 -23.41 -5.53 14.43
CA ASN A 150 -24.22 -4.35 14.15
C ASN A 150 -23.31 -3.20 13.68
N SER A 151 -23.92 -2.13 13.17
CA SER A 151 -23.20 -0.97 12.65
C SER A 151 -22.35 -0.26 13.71
N THR A 152 -22.79 -0.24 14.98
CA THR A 152 -22.08 0.47 16.07
C THR A 152 -20.77 -0.21 16.46
N VAL A 153 -20.74 -1.54 16.49
CA VAL A 153 -19.53 -2.33 16.76
C VAL A 153 -18.45 -2.10 15.70
N LEU A 154 -18.85 -1.90 14.44
CA LEU A 154 -17.93 -1.84 13.31
C LEU A 154 -17.31 -0.45 13.07
N LYS A 155 -17.84 0.60 13.70
CA LYS A 155 -17.43 1.99 13.44
C LYS A 155 -15.94 2.24 13.70
N ASP A 156 -15.38 1.56 14.70
CA ASP A 156 -13.98 1.71 15.11
C ASP A 156 -13.08 0.55 14.64
N LYS A 157 -13.53 -0.25 13.67
CA LYS A 157 -12.81 -1.44 13.19
C LYS A 157 -12.17 -1.19 11.84
N GLU A 158 -10.90 -1.51 11.68
CA GLU A 158 -10.30 -1.58 10.34
C GLU A 158 -10.72 -2.87 9.64
N LEU A 159 -11.20 -2.74 8.39
CA LEU A 159 -11.66 -3.87 7.59
C LEU A 159 -10.83 -4.04 6.32
N GLY A 160 -10.54 -5.30 5.98
CA GLY A 160 -10.17 -5.73 4.64
C GLY A 160 -11.35 -5.62 3.67
N ARG A 161 -11.09 -5.62 2.36
CA ARG A 161 -12.15 -5.46 1.35
C ARG A 161 -13.15 -6.62 1.37
N SER A 162 -12.68 -7.86 1.48
CA SER A 162 -13.52 -9.07 1.59
C SER A 162 -14.40 -9.04 2.84
N GLN A 163 -13.82 -8.67 3.99
CA GLN A 163 -14.52 -8.50 5.27
C GLN A 163 -15.60 -7.41 5.17
N ALA A 164 -15.24 -6.22 4.66
CA ALA A 164 -16.17 -5.11 4.51
C ALA A 164 -17.33 -5.44 3.58
N LEU A 165 -17.06 -6.11 2.46
CA LEU A 165 -18.07 -6.58 1.51
C LEU A 165 -19.03 -7.58 2.17
N PHE A 166 -18.48 -8.59 2.85
CA PHE A 166 -19.29 -9.57 3.58
C PHE A 166 -20.17 -8.93 4.65
N LEU A 167 -19.59 -8.08 5.50
CA LEU A 167 -20.31 -7.42 6.59
C LEU A 167 -21.35 -6.44 6.06
N TYR A 168 -21.06 -5.71 4.98
CA TYR A 168 -22.04 -4.83 4.35
C TYR A 168 -23.23 -5.63 3.80
N GLU A 169 -23.01 -6.72 3.06
CA GLU A 169 -24.09 -7.57 2.53
C GLU A 169 -24.89 -8.26 3.64
N LEU A 170 -24.22 -8.73 4.70
CA LEU A 170 -24.86 -9.34 5.87
C LEU A 170 -25.76 -8.34 6.60
N LEU A 171 -25.23 -7.13 6.85
CA LEU A 171 -25.94 -6.08 7.54
C LEU A 171 -27.03 -5.46 6.66
N LEU A 172 -26.87 -5.38 5.35
CA LEU A 172 -27.92 -4.88 4.47
C LEU A 172 -29.18 -5.77 4.51
N LYS A 173 -29.00 -7.09 4.68
CA LYS A 173 -30.10 -8.05 4.81
C LYS A 173 -30.79 -8.01 6.18
N THR A 174 -30.05 -7.68 7.23
CA THR A 174 -30.53 -7.76 8.63
C THR A 174 -30.97 -6.41 9.18
N THR A 175 -30.29 -5.33 8.78
CA THR A 175 -30.54 -3.95 9.21
C THR A 175 -31.55 -3.32 8.27
N ARG A 176 -32.71 -2.91 8.79
CA ARG A 176 -33.73 -2.17 8.01
C ARG A 176 -33.36 -0.69 7.79
N ARG A 177 -32.07 -0.35 7.92
CA ARG A 177 -31.52 1.03 7.94
C ARG A 177 -30.17 1.09 7.20
N PRO A 178 -30.19 1.13 5.86
CA PRO A 178 -28.96 1.19 5.06
C PRO A 178 -28.08 2.41 5.35
N GLU A 179 -28.67 3.50 5.87
CA GLU A 179 -27.97 4.73 6.27
C GLU A 179 -26.96 4.53 7.42
N GLU A 180 -27.26 3.62 8.33
CA GLU A 180 -26.36 3.29 9.44
C GLU A 180 -25.12 2.51 8.96
N LEU A 181 -25.17 1.91 7.77
CA LEU A 181 -24.06 1.14 7.21
C LEU A 181 -23.02 2.04 6.55
N LEU A 182 -23.46 3.09 5.85
CA LEU A 182 -22.56 4.05 5.20
C LEU A 182 -21.82 4.89 6.24
N SER A 183 -22.51 5.31 7.31
CA SER A 183 -21.91 6.09 8.41
C SER A 183 -20.91 5.31 9.27
N ALA A 184 -20.84 3.97 9.16
CA ALA A 184 -19.81 3.15 9.79
C ALA A 184 -18.42 3.28 9.12
N GLY A 185 -18.31 3.98 7.97
CA GLY A 185 -17.06 4.36 7.31
C GLY A 185 -16.31 3.21 6.66
N GLN A 186 -15.80 2.25 7.44
CA GLN A 186 -14.99 1.13 6.94
C GLN A 186 -15.79 0.13 6.10
N LEU A 187 -17.11 0.07 6.31
CA LEU A 187 -18.03 -0.71 5.47
C LEU A 187 -18.15 -0.16 4.04
N VAL A 188 -17.83 1.12 3.82
CA VAL A 188 -17.89 1.76 2.49
C VAL A 188 -16.94 1.08 1.51
N LYS A 189 -15.83 0.47 1.99
CA LYS A 189 -14.93 -0.39 1.19
C LYS A 189 -15.64 -1.54 0.49
N GLY A 190 -16.71 -2.05 1.11
CA GLY A 190 -17.51 -3.18 0.62
C GLY A 190 -18.70 -2.77 -0.25
N VAL A 191 -18.95 -1.48 -0.45
CA VAL A 191 -20.10 -1.02 -1.25
C VAL A 191 -19.82 -1.25 -2.74
N THR A 192 -20.70 -1.97 -3.42
CA THR A 192 -20.49 -2.35 -4.82
C THR A 192 -21.19 -1.36 -5.75
N CYS A 193 -20.84 -1.35 -7.03
CA CYS A 193 -21.55 -0.53 -8.01
C CYS A 193 -23.03 -0.92 -8.11
N SER A 194 -23.36 -2.21 -8.00
CA SER A 194 -24.77 -2.65 -7.95
C SER A 194 -25.49 -2.13 -6.70
N HIS A 195 -24.82 -2.06 -5.54
CA HIS A 195 -25.38 -1.43 -4.35
C HIS A 195 -25.65 0.05 -4.59
N ILE A 196 -24.71 0.79 -5.19
CA ILE A 196 -24.85 2.23 -5.51
C ILE A 196 -26.00 2.45 -6.50
N ASP A 197 -26.04 1.67 -7.57
CA ASP A 197 -27.07 1.79 -8.61
C ASP A 197 -28.47 1.50 -8.07
N ALA A 198 -28.59 0.54 -7.15
CA ALA A 198 -29.84 0.17 -6.51
C ALA A 198 -30.35 1.19 -5.48
N MET A 199 -29.54 2.16 -5.03
CA MET A 199 -29.99 3.19 -4.09
C MET A 199 -31.09 4.06 -4.70
N SER A 200 -32.13 4.37 -3.93
CA SER A 200 -33.13 5.35 -4.35
C SER A 200 -32.49 6.74 -4.42
N THR A 201 -33.02 7.62 -5.27
CA THR A 201 -32.54 9.00 -5.42
C THR A 201 -32.50 9.74 -4.08
N ASP A 202 -33.58 9.66 -3.30
CA ASP A 202 -33.69 10.35 -2.02
C ASP A 202 -32.64 9.86 -1.01
N PHE A 203 -32.47 8.53 -0.92
CA PHE A 203 -31.48 7.93 -0.03
C PHE A 203 -30.05 8.30 -0.43
N PHE A 204 -29.74 8.15 -1.71
CA PHE A 204 -28.40 8.42 -2.24
C PHE A 204 -27.99 9.88 -1.98
N LEU A 205 -28.87 10.85 -2.28
CA LEU A 205 -28.58 12.26 -2.07
C LEU A 205 -28.49 12.63 -0.58
N ALA A 206 -29.35 12.05 0.28
CA ALA A 206 -29.33 12.30 1.71
C ALA A 206 -28.05 11.79 2.40
N HIS A 207 -27.47 10.69 1.91
CA HIS A 207 -26.32 10.01 2.52
C HIS A 207 -25.03 10.10 1.71
N PHE A 208 -25.00 10.91 0.64
CA PHE A 208 -23.80 11.07 -0.18
C PHE A 208 -22.59 11.57 0.62
N GLN A 209 -22.82 12.36 1.66
CA GLN A 209 -21.76 12.86 2.54
C GLN A 209 -20.97 11.73 3.22
N ASP A 210 -21.60 10.59 3.51
CA ASP A 210 -20.92 9.44 4.11
C ASP A 210 -19.91 8.82 3.15
N PHE A 211 -20.22 8.75 1.85
CA PHE A 211 -19.23 8.39 0.82
C PHE A 211 -18.13 9.44 0.73
N GLN A 212 -18.51 10.72 0.75
CA GLN A 212 -17.57 11.82 0.62
C GLN A 212 -16.52 11.83 1.73
N ASN A 213 -16.94 11.59 2.97
CA ASN A 213 -16.05 11.51 4.12
C ASN A 213 -15.09 10.30 4.05
N ASN A 214 -15.38 9.31 3.21
CA ASN A 214 -14.65 8.04 3.13
C ASN A 214 -14.06 7.77 1.73
N PHE A 215 -13.90 8.79 0.86
CA PHE A 215 -13.37 8.59 -0.50
C PHE A 215 -12.01 7.89 -0.56
N ALA A 216 -11.14 8.13 0.42
CA ALA A 216 -9.83 7.47 0.49
C ALA A 216 -9.91 5.95 0.67
N LEU A 217 -11.07 5.42 1.08
CA LEU A 217 -11.32 3.99 1.24
C LEU A 217 -11.93 3.35 -0.02
N LEU A 218 -12.45 4.16 -0.94
CA LEU A 218 -13.09 3.72 -2.16
C LEU A 218 -12.07 3.43 -3.27
N SER A 219 -12.37 2.42 -4.07
CA SER A 219 -11.65 2.11 -5.29
C SER A 219 -12.02 3.11 -6.39
N PRO A 220 -11.13 3.37 -7.38
CA PRO A 220 -11.45 4.19 -8.53
C PRO A 220 -12.75 3.78 -9.24
N TYR A 221 -13.03 2.47 -9.33
CA TYR A 221 -14.27 1.96 -9.89
C TYR A 221 -15.50 2.35 -9.06
N GLN A 222 -15.45 2.21 -7.74
CA GLN A 222 -16.55 2.65 -6.86
C GLN A 222 -16.82 4.15 -7.01
N VAL A 223 -15.77 4.98 -7.10
CA VAL A 223 -15.90 6.43 -7.32
C VAL A 223 -16.55 6.74 -8.68
N ASN A 224 -16.17 6.01 -9.73
CA ASN A 224 -16.79 6.18 -11.05
C ASN A 224 -18.30 5.83 -11.03
N CYS A 225 -18.69 4.76 -10.34
CA CYS A 225 -20.10 4.40 -10.17
C CYS A 225 -20.87 5.45 -9.36
N LEU A 226 -20.27 6.00 -8.29
CA LEU A 226 -20.85 7.12 -7.55
C LEU A 226 -21.06 8.35 -8.46
N ALA A 227 -20.09 8.68 -9.31
CA ALA A 227 -20.19 9.79 -10.25
C ALA A 227 -21.38 9.58 -11.21
N TRP A 228 -21.47 8.42 -11.84
CA TRP A 228 -22.57 8.10 -12.75
C TRP A 228 -23.92 8.10 -12.05
N LYS A 229 -24.03 7.54 -10.84
CA LYS A 229 -25.27 7.58 -10.07
C LYS A 229 -25.69 9.01 -9.75
N TYR A 230 -24.75 9.86 -9.33
CA TYR A 230 -25.04 11.27 -9.04
C TYR A 230 -25.46 12.03 -10.30
N TRP A 231 -24.82 11.77 -11.44
CA TRP A 231 -25.19 12.35 -12.72
C TRP A 231 -26.61 11.97 -13.13
N GLU A 232 -26.99 10.70 -12.95
CA GLU A 232 -28.33 10.20 -13.24
C GLU A 232 -29.40 10.87 -12.37
N VAL A 233 -29.14 10.99 -11.06
CA VAL A 233 -30.16 11.42 -10.08
C VAL A 233 -30.20 12.93 -9.83
N SER A 234 -29.09 13.66 -10.00
CA SER A 234 -29.04 15.12 -9.80
C SER A 234 -27.89 15.81 -10.55
N ARG A 235 -27.92 15.75 -11.89
CA ARG A 235 -26.92 16.36 -12.79
C ARG A 235 -26.62 17.84 -12.48
N LEU A 236 -27.65 18.65 -12.22
CA LEU A 236 -27.51 20.10 -12.04
C LEU A 236 -26.89 20.50 -10.71
N SER A 237 -26.97 19.63 -9.70
CA SER A 237 -26.37 19.85 -8.38
C SER A 237 -25.18 18.92 -8.15
N MET A 238 -24.59 18.40 -9.24
CA MET A 238 -23.51 17.44 -9.15
C MET A 238 -22.25 18.12 -8.62
N PRO A 239 -21.61 17.53 -7.60
CA PRO A 239 -20.36 18.06 -7.10
C PRO A 239 -19.29 18.13 -8.21
N PRO A 240 -18.53 19.23 -8.31
CA PRO A 240 -17.51 19.42 -9.35
C PRO A 240 -16.47 18.29 -9.46
N PHE A 241 -16.13 17.64 -8.35
CA PHE A 241 -15.18 16.53 -8.35
C PHE A 241 -15.73 15.26 -9.03
N LEU A 242 -17.02 14.97 -8.87
CA LEU A 242 -17.66 13.88 -9.60
C LEU A 242 -17.83 14.27 -11.08
N LEU A 243 -18.08 15.56 -11.36
CA LEU A 243 -18.09 16.06 -12.74
C LEU A 243 -16.75 15.86 -13.40
N ALA A 244 -15.63 16.08 -12.72
CA ALA A 244 -14.33 15.82 -13.34
C ALA A 244 -14.00 14.33 -13.49
N ALA A 245 -14.61 13.46 -12.69
CA ALA A 245 -14.64 12.02 -12.99
C ALA A 245 -15.44 11.68 -14.27
N LEU A 246 -16.20 12.65 -14.82
CA LEU A 246 -17.04 12.51 -16.03
C LEU A 246 -16.66 13.42 -17.22
N ASP A 247 -16.13 14.64 -16.99
CA ASP A 247 -16.09 15.78 -17.94
C ASP A 247 -14.70 16.44 -18.04
N ASN A 248 -13.67 15.81 -17.48
CA ASN A 248 -12.27 16.09 -17.76
C ASN A 248 -11.76 17.55 -17.56
N SER A 249 -12.37 18.40 -16.74
CA SER A 249 -11.88 19.78 -16.45
C SER A 249 -12.02 20.24 -14.98
N ILE A 250 -11.13 21.13 -14.52
CA ILE A 250 -10.97 21.61 -13.14
C ILE A 250 -10.91 23.14 -13.11
N ALA A 251 -11.98 23.78 -12.63
CA ALA A 251 -12.20 25.21 -12.80
C ALA A 251 -11.60 26.09 -11.69
N ASP A 252 -11.63 25.67 -10.43
CA ASP A 252 -11.26 26.50 -9.27
C ASP A 252 -10.66 25.69 -8.10
N GLU A 253 -10.17 26.39 -7.07
CA GLU A 253 -9.53 25.81 -5.88
C GLU A 253 -10.48 24.88 -5.10
N TYR A 254 -11.76 25.23 -5.03
CA TYR A 254 -12.77 24.40 -4.39
C TYR A 254 -12.91 23.03 -5.08
N THR A 255 -12.89 23.00 -6.41
CA THR A 255 -12.91 21.76 -7.19
C THR A 255 -11.70 20.87 -6.85
N VAL A 256 -10.52 21.47 -6.66
CA VAL A 256 -9.30 20.75 -6.28
C VAL A 256 -9.40 20.17 -4.87
N ASP A 257 -9.84 20.97 -3.90
CA ASP A 257 -9.96 20.54 -2.50
C ASP A 257 -10.88 19.33 -2.37
N ILE A 258 -11.99 19.30 -3.13
CA ILE A 258 -12.91 18.17 -3.06
C ILE A 258 -12.37 16.93 -3.80
N MET A 259 -11.61 17.11 -4.88
CA MET A 259 -10.98 15.98 -5.57
C MET A 259 -10.02 15.20 -4.68
N GLY A 260 -9.31 15.89 -3.78
CA GLY A 260 -8.30 15.28 -2.92
C GLY A 260 -7.37 14.37 -3.71
N ASN A 261 -7.32 13.09 -3.35
CA ASN A 261 -6.43 12.10 -3.96
C ASN A 261 -6.79 11.73 -5.42
N LEU A 262 -7.98 12.08 -5.91
CA LEU A 262 -8.37 11.82 -7.30
C LEU A 262 -7.52 12.63 -8.29
N LEU A 263 -6.90 13.73 -7.85
CA LEU A 263 -5.93 14.51 -8.63
C LEU A 263 -4.81 13.63 -9.21
N CYS A 264 -4.41 12.58 -8.48
CA CYS A 264 -3.34 11.67 -8.86
C CYS A 264 -3.66 10.81 -10.08
N HIS A 265 -4.94 10.67 -10.41
CA HIS A 265 -5.42 9.80 -11.49
C HIS A 265 -5.86 10.58 -12.72
N LEU A 266 -5.70 11.91 -12.73
CA LEU A 266 -6.08 12.75 -13.86
C LEU A 266 -5.23 12.43 -15.10
N PRO A 267 -5.85 12.17 -16.27
CA PRO A 267 -5.12 12.12 -17.54
C PRO A 267 -4.16 13.31 -17.72
N ALA A 268 -2.99 13.05 -18.32
CA ALA A 268 -1.96 14.06 -18.54
C ALA A 268 -2.49 15.29 -19.30
N ALA A 269 -3.38 15.08 -20.26
CA ALA A 269 -4.04 16.16 -21.01
C ALA A 269 -4.88 17.09 -20.11
N ILE A 270 -5.47 16.58 -19.03
CA ILE A 270 -6.24 17.38 -18.06
C ILE A 270 -5.28 18.16 -17.16
N ILE A 271 -4.19 17.55 -16.73
CA ILE A 271 -3.16 18.25 -15.94
C ILE A 271 -2.61 19.43 -16.74
N ASP A 272 -2.29 19.19 -18.02
CA ASP A 272 -1.81 20.18 -18.97
C ASP A 272 -2.85 21.31 -19.17
N ARG A 273 -4.06 20.96 -19.63
CA ARG A 273 -5.03 21.94 -20.17
C ARG A 273 -6.33 22.08 -19.40
N GLY A 274 -6.70 21.07 -18.62
CA GLY A 274 -7.96 21.00 -17.89
C GLY A 274 -7.96 21.74 -16.56
N ILE A 275 -6.81 21.98 -15.93
CA ILE A 275 -6.71 22.76 -14.68
C ILE A 275 -6.50 24.24 -14.97
N SER A 276 -7.45 25.07 -14.55
CA SER A 276 -7.39 26.53 -14.73
C SER A 276 -6.21 27.16 -13.97
N PRO A 277 -5.73 28.36 -14.38
CA PRO A 277 -4.67 29.06 -13.66
C PRO A 277 -5.00 29.37 -12.19
N ARG A 278 -6.29 29.58 -11.86
CA ARG A 278 -6.75 29.85 -10.49
C ARG A 278 -6.69 28.60 -9.61
N ALA A 279 -6.97 27.43 -10.19
CA ALA A 279 -6.95 26.16 -9.48
C ALA A 279 -5.53 25.57 -9.32
N TRP A 280 -4.57 26.03 -10.13
CA TRP A 280 -3.29 25.34 -10.27
C TRP A 280 -2.43 25.31 -9.00
N ALA A 281 -2.39 26.38 -8.21
CA ALA A 281 -1.59 26.40 -6.97
C ALA A 281 -2.06 25.34 -5.97
N THR A 282 -3.38 25.25 -5.75
CA THR A 282 -4.00 24.22 -4.92
C THR A 282 -3.81 22.83 -5.53
N ALA A 283 -3.95 22.70 -6.86
CA ALA A 283 -3.78 21.41 -7.55
C ALA A 283 -2.35 20.90 -7.42
N LEU A 284 -1.37 21.79 -7.51
CA LEU A 284 0.04 21.46 -7.31
C LEU A 284 0.29 20.96 -5.89
N HIS A 285 -0.34 21.56 -4.87
CA HIS A 285 -0.26 21.05 -3.50
C HIS A 285 -0.82 19.64 -3.36
N GLY A 286 -1.95 19.33 -4.03
CA GLY A 286 -2.51 17.96 -4.04
C GLY A 286 -1.65 16.97 -4.84
N LEU A 287 -1.15 17.38 -6.01
CA LEU A 287 -0.30 16.56 -6.89
C LEU A 287 1.04 16.18 -6.23
N ARG A 288 1.49 16.97 -5.25
CA ARG A 288 2.69 16.68 -4.45
C ARG A 288 2.61 15.31 -3.78
N ASP A 289 1.43 14.98 -3.25
CA ASP A 289 1.24 13.81 -2.39
C ASP A 289 0.81 12.58 -3.21
N CYS A 290 0.88 12.66 -4.55
CA CYS A 290 0.53 11.59 -5.47
C CYS A 290 1.66 10.56 -5.59
N PRO A 291 1.43 9.30 -5.16
CA PRO A 291 2.48 8.29 -5.14
C PRO A 291 2.92 7.84 -6.54
N ASP A 292 2.01 7.77 -7.53
CA ASP A 292 2.28 7.08 -8.81
C ASP A 292 1.86 7.88 -10.05
N LEU A 293 2.33 9.12 -10.20
CA LEU A 293 2.16 9.84 -11.47
C LEU A 293 2.92 9.12 -12.61
N ASN A 294 2.24 8.82 -13.70
CA ASN A 294 2.83 8.22 -14.89
C ASN A 294 3.73 9.21 -15.66
N ALA A 295 4.47 8.72 -16.65
CA ALA A 295 5.44 9.54 -17.40
C ALA A 295 4.79 10.74 -18.12
N GLU A 296 3.59 10.57 -18.67
CA GLU A 296 2.87 11.65 -19.37
C GLU A 296 2.36 12.70 -18.38
N GLN A 297 1.83 12.28 -17.23
CA GLN A 297 1.37 13.18 -16.17
C GLN A 297 2.55 13.97 -15.61
N LYS A 298 3.69 13.31 -15.33
CA LYS A 298 4.94 13.93 -14.88
C LYS A 298 5.42 14.99 -15.88
N ALA A 299 5.38 14.68 -17.17
CA ALA A 299 5.73 15.64 -18.23
C ALA A 299 4.76 16.85 -18.25
N ALA A 300 3.46 16.63 -18.09
CA ALA A 300 2.46 17.70 -18.03
C ALA A 300 2.68 18.61 -16.81
N VAL A 301 2.93 18.04 -15.62
CA VAL A 301 3.26 18.83 -14.41
C VAL A 301 4.53 19.65 -14.64
N ARG A 302 5.59 19.03 -15.15
CA ARG A 302 6.87 19.71 -15.43
C ARG A 302 6.69 20.90 -16.38
N LEU A 303 5.97 20.69 -17.49
CA LEU A 303 5.73 21.74 -18.49
C LEU A 303 5.02 22.95 -17.88
N LYS A 304 4.04 22.70 -17.01
CA LYS A 304 3.28 23.75 -16.33
C LYS A 304 4.11 24.49 -15.29
N LEU A 305 4.96 23.79 -14.55
CA LEU A 305 5.92 24.40 -13.63
C LEU A 305 6.90 25.33 -14.35
N LEU A 306 7.47 24.89 -15.47
CA LEU A 306 8.37 25.70 -16.30
C LEU A 306 7.67 26.94 -16.86
N GLY A 307 6.40 26.80 -17.29
CA GLY A 307 5.61 27.92 -17.78
C GLY A 307 5.32 28.99 -16.73
N GLN A 308 5.20 28.60 -15.45
CA GLN A 308 4.87 29.52 -14.35
C GLN A 308 6.10 30.12 -13.67
N TYR A 309 7.10 29.31 -13.36
CA TYR A 309 8.25 29.69 -12.54
C TYR A 309 9.54 29.90 -13.33
N GLY A 310 9.54 29.57 -14.64
CA GLY A 310 10.73 29.62 -15.47
C GLY A 310 11.75 28.53 -15.14
N LEU A 311 12.97 28.68 -15.65
CA LEU A 311 14.04 27.69 -15.51
C LEU A 311 14.60 27.64 -14.06
N PRO A 312 14.97 26.46 -13.54
CA PRO A 312 15.51 26.29 -12.18
C PRO A 312 16.70 27.18 -11.82
N GLN A 313 17.50 27.60 -12.81
CA GLN A 313 18.63 28.51 -12.61
C GLN A 313 18.21 29.87 -12.03
N HIS A 314 16.96 30.30 -12.20
CA HIS A 314 16.45 31.59 -11.76
C HIS A 314 15.56 31.52 -10.52
N TRP A 315 15.34 30.33 -9.95
CA TRP A 315 14.47 30.17 -8.79
C TRP A 315 15.08 30.75 -7.52
N THR A 316 14.22 31.25 -6.63
CA THR A 316 14.62 31.68 -5.29
C THR A 316 14.65 30.50 -4.32
N VAL A 317 15.14 30.71 -3.11
CA VAL A 317 15.13 29.68 -2.06
C VAL A 317 13.69 29.28 -1.69
N GLU A 318 12.75 30.23 -1.65
CA GLU A 318 11.33 29.98 -1.37
C GLU A 318 10.69 29.14 -2.47
N THR A 319 10.87 29.55 -3.74
CA THR A 319 10.35 28.78 -4.89
C THR A 319 10.90 27.36 -4.91
N THR A 320 12.19 27.19 -4.64
CA THR A 320 12.81 25.85 -4.61
C THR A 320 12.29 25.01 -3.45
N LYS A 321 12.01 25.61 -2.28
CA LYS A 321 11.37 24.92 -1.14
C LYS A 321 9.95 24.47 -1.49
N ASP A 322 9.16 25.34 -2.10
CA ASP A 322 7.77 25.05 -2.49
C ASP A 322 7.71 23.95 -3.55
N LEU A 323 8.68 23.93 -4.47
CA LEU A 323 8.79 22.95 -5.55
C LEU A 323 9.63 21.72 -5.21
N GLY A 324 10.16 21.61 -3.99
CA GLY A 324 11.06 20.53 -3.55
C GLY A 324 10.62 19.11 -3.96
N PRO A 325 9.37 18.71 -3.73
CA PRO A 325 8.85 17.40 -4.13
C PRO A 325 8.83 17.15 -5.65
N PHE A 326 8.84 18.21 -6.46
CA PHE A 326 8.81 18.14 -7.93
C PHE A 326 10.20 18.24 -8.55
N LEU A 327 11.27 18.40 -7.76
CA LEU A 327 12.64 18.44 -8.26
C LEU A 327 12.99 17.18 -9.08
N VAL A 328 12.39 16.05 -8.72
CA VAL A 328 12.49 14.76 -9.42
C VAL A 328 12.08 14.81 -10.91
N LEU A 329 11.35 15.86 -11.33
CA LEU A 329 10.89 16.03 -12.71
C LEU A 329 11.92 16.73 -13.61
N PHE A 330 13.00 17.28 -13.05
CA PHE A 330 13.99 18.11 -13.76
C PHE A 330 15.17 17.29 -14.28
N SER A 331 15.87 17.79 -15.30
CA SER A 331 17.06 17.12 -15.85
C SER A 331 18.29 17.33 -14.97
N GLY A 332 19.34 16.53 -15.18
CA GLY A 332 20.59 16.65 -14.43
C GLY A 332 21.22 18.05 -14.49
N ASP A 333 21.25 18.69 -15.66
CA ASP A 333 21.80 20.04 -15.83
C ASP A 333 21.02 21.10 -15.03
N GLU A 334 19.70 20.97 -15.00
CA GLU A 334 18.81 21.85 -14.23
C GLU A 334 19.00 21.65 -12.73
N LEU A 335 19.12 20.38 -12.30
CA LEU A 335 19.34 20.01 -10.91
C LEU A 335 20.72 20.40 -10.39
N SER A 336 21.76 20.38 -11.25
CA SER A 336 23.12 20.82 -10.88
C SER A 336 23.13 22.28 -10.38
N SER A 337 22.32 23.15 -11.01
CA SER A 337 22.17 24.54 -10.56
C SER A 337 21.55 24.62 -9.16
N ILE A 338 20.55 23.77 -8.88
CA ILE A 338 19.91 23.70 -7.57
C ILE A 338 20.85 23.08 -6.53
N ALA A 339 21.55 21.99 -6.86
CA ALA A 339 22.51 21.32 -5.98
C ALA A 339 23.61 22.28 -5.51
N THR A 340 24.05 23.18 -6.40
CA THR A 340 25.07 24.19 -6.09
C THR A 340 24.53 25.32 -5.22
N LYS A 341 23.30 25.81 -5.50
CA LYS A 341 22.72 26.96 -4.79
C LYS A 341 22.04 26.59 -3.47
N PHE A 342 21.38 25.43 -3.43
CA PHE A 342 20.46 25.01 -2.38
C PHE A 342 20.60 23.50 -2.05
N PRO A 343 21.80 23.01 -1.68
CA PRO A 343 22.05 21.59 -1.45
C PRO A 343 21.12 20.97 -0.39
N GLU A 344 20.86 21.69 0.70
CA GLU A 344 19.99 21.23 1.78
C GLU A 344 18.54 20.97 1.33
N ILE A 345 18.01 21.75 0.38
CA ILE A 345 16.64 21.53 -0.13
C ILE A 345 16.61 20.25 -0.95
N LEU A 346 17.64 20.01 -1.77
CA LEU A 346 17.75 18.81 -2.60
C LEU A 346 17.84 17.55 -1.73
N LEU A 347 18.66 17.58 -0.67
CA LEU A 347 18.78 16.49 0.30
C LEU A 347 17.47 16.26 1.06
N GLN A 348 16.82 17.34 1.51
CA GLN A 348 15.53 17.23 2.18
C GLN A 348 14.46 16.64 1.25
N ALA A 349 14.45 17.01 -0.03
CA ALA A 349 13.55 16.43 -1.03
C ALA A 349 13.80 14.93 -1.19
N ALA A 350 15.06 14.51 -1.39
CA ALA A 350 15.44 13.10 -1.51
C ALA A 350 15.03 12.28 -0.28
N SER A 351 15.26 12.81 0.93
CA SER A 351 14.94 12.11 2.19
C SER A 351 13.45 11.78 2.40
N LYS A 352 12.56 12.51 1.70
CA LYS A 352 11.10 12.38 1.75
C LYS A 352 10.54 11.45 0.67
N MET A 353 11.32 11.10 -0.36
CA MET A 353 10.90 10.28 -1.50
C MET A 353 10.91 8.77 -1.24
N ALA A 354 10.73 8.33 0.02
CA ALA A 354 10.93 6.96 0.48
C ALA A 354 9.96 5.88 -0.11
N ARG A 355 9.10 6.23 -1.07
CA ARG A 355 8.09 5.33 -1.65
C ARG A 355 8.21 5.12 -3.16
N THR A 356 8.99 5.94 -3.86
CA THR A 356 9.17 5.86 -5.31
C THR A 356 10.64 5.91 -5.64
N LEU A 357 11.11 5.04 -6.55
CA LEU A 357 12.47 5.10 -7.03
C LEU A 357 12.65 6.37 -7.90
N PRO A 358 13.47 7.35 -7.48
CA PRO A 358 13.69 8.56 -8.26
C PRO A 358 14.47 8.25 -9.56
N PRO A 359 14.34 9.08 -10.61
CA PRO A 359 15.16 9.00 -11.81
C PRO A 359 16.66 9.10 -11.49
N GLU A 360 17.47 8.44 -12.32
CA GLU A 360 18.92 8.36 -12.16
C GLU A 360 19.56 9.76 -12.11
N GLU A 361 19.07 10.71 -12.91
CA GLU A 361 19.60 12.08 -12.96
C GLU A 361 19.39 12.83 -11.64
N PHE A 362 18.28 12.56 -10.94
CA PHE A 362 18.00 13.15 -9.64
C PHE A 362 18.89 12.55 -8.56
N LEU A 363 19.03 11.22 -8.56
CA LEU A 363 19.92 10.53 -7.63
C LEU A 363 21.38 10.98 -7.81
N TRP A 364 21.83 11.15 -9.06
CA TRP A 364 23.16 11.65 -9.36
C TRP A 364 23.39 13.07 -8.83
N ALA A 365 22.44 13.99 -9.01
CA ALA A 365 22.55 15.35 -8.49
C ALA A 365 22.63 15.39 -6.95
N VAL A 366 21.86 14.54 -6.27
CA VAL A 366 21.95 14.35 -4.81
C VAL A 366 23.33 13.82 -4.42
N PHE A 367 23.82 12.81 -5.15
CA PHE A 367 25.10 12.18 -4.92
C PHE A 367 26.27 13.16 -5.03
N GLU A 368 26.34 13.93 -6.11
CA GLU A 368 27.38 14.94 -6.31
C GLU A 368 27.31 16.04 -5.23
N SER A 369 26.11 16.43 -4.80
CA SER A 369 25.93 17.43 -3.75
C SER A 369 26.58 16.99 -2.43
N VAL A 370 26.35 15.74 -1.99
CA VAL A 370 26.98 15.18 -0.79
C VAL A 370 28.50 15.07 -0.99
N ARG A 371 28.95 14.49 -2.10
CA ARG A 371 30.38 14.27 -2.39
C ARG A 371 31.20 15.56 -2.48
N ASN A 372 30.60 16.65 -2.95
CA ASN A 372 31.25 17.95 -3.02
C ASN A 372 31.35 18.63 -1.65
N SER A 373 30.44 18.29 -0.72
CA SER A 373 30.43 18.82 0.65
C SER A 373 31.26 18.00 1.65
N SER A 374 31.57 16.75 1.30
CA SER A 374 32.25 15.80 2.18
C SER A 374 33.76 16.06 2.21
N ASP A 375 34.32 16.13 3.42
CA ASP A 375 35.77 16.21 3.59
C ASP A 375 36.37 14.87 3.17
N LYS A 376 37.10 14.85 2.04
CA LYS A 376 37.83 13.68 1.54
C LYS A 376 39.03 13.39 2.44
N ILE A 377 38.78 12.90 3.65
CA ILE A 377 39.84 12.44 4.55
C ILE A 377 40.24 11.04 4.07
N PRO A 378 41.47 10.85 3.55
CA PRO A 378 41.95 9.52 3.20
C PRO A 378 42.05 8.69 4.47
N SER A 379 41.59 7.43 4.42
CA SER A 379 41.74 6.49 5.53
C SER A 379 43.22 6.39 5.93
N SER A 380 43.49 6.41 7.24
CA SER A 380 44.85 6.38 7.78
C SER A 380 45.57 5.06 7.52
N ASP A 381 44.82 3.96 7.33
CA ASP A 381 45.32 2.62 6.98
C ASP A 381 44.38 1.96 5.93
N PRO A 382 44.49 2.32 4.64
CA PRO A 382 43.62 1.76 3.62
C PRO A 382 43.94 0.29 3.36
N MET A 383 42.89 -0.53 3.20
CA MET A 383 43.02 -1.92 2.75
C MET A 383 43.91 -2.03 1.49
N PRO A 384 44.61 -3.18 1.30
CA PRO A 384 45.37 -3.43 0.08
C PRO A 384 44.50 -3.25 -1.17
N GLY A 385 44.91 -2.34 -2.08
CA GLY A 385 44.15 -2.01 -3.30
C GLY A 385 43.12 -0.89 -3.16
N CYS A 386 43.00 -0.28 -1.97
CA CYS A 386 42.11 0.87 -1.71
C CYS A 386 42.87 2.21 -1.58
N HIS A 387 44.16 2.23 -1.92
CA HIS A 387 44.96 3.46 -1.88
C HIS A 387 44.44 4.50 -2.88
N GLY A 388 44.08 5.68 -2.37
CA GLY A 388 43.55 6.79 -3.18
C GLY A 388 42.07 6.67 -3.55
N VAL A 389 41.38 5.61 -3.10
CA VAL A 389 39.92 5.48 -3.25
C VAL A 389 39.24 6.29 -2.15
N ALA A 390 38.32 7.17 -2.53
CA ALA A 390 37.55 7.98 -1.61
C ALA A 390 36.30 7.22 -1.16
N ALA A 391 36.52 6.21 -0.31
CA ALA A 391 35.51 5.32 0.25
C ALA A 391 34.37 6.09 0.95
N PRO A 392 33.15 5.52 0.99
CA PRO A 392 32.00 6.14 1.63
C PRO A 392 32.18 6.19 3.15
N SER A 393 31.87 7.34 3.76
CA SER A 393 31.74 7.46 5.21
C SER A 393 30.32 7.13 5.68
N SER A 394 30.15 6.88 6.98
CA SER A 394 28.81 6.69 7.56
C SER A 394 27.91 7.90 7.31
N ASP A 395 28.44 9.13 7.45
CA ASP A 395 27.68 10.37 7.24
C ASP A 395 27.22 10.54 5.79
N ASP A 396 28.08 10.20 4.82
CA ASP A 396 27.70 10.23 3.40
C ASP A 396 26.53 9.27 3.15
N ILE A 397 26.62 8.02 3.64
CA ILE A 397 25.60 7.00 3.43
C ILE A 397 24.26 7.41 4.04
N PHE A 398 24.26 8.00 5.25
CA PHE A 398 23.05 8.49 5.90
C PHE A 398 22.38 9.64 5.13
N LYS A 399 23.17 10.54 4.53
CA LYS A 399 22.65 11.68 3.74
C LYS A 399 22.10 11.26 2.38
N LEU A 400 22.68 10.23 1.77
CA LEU A 400 22.38 9.85 0.38
C LEU A 400 21.04 9.13 0.17
N ALA A 401 20.50 8.43 1.17
CA ALA A 401 19.26 7.64 1.01
C ALA A 401 19.30 6.75 -0.26
N GLU A 402 18.34 6.86 -1.18
CA GLU A 402 18.35 6.11 -2.47
C GLU A 402 19.53 6.47 -3.38
N ALA A 403 20.15 7.65 -3.23
CA ALA A 403 21.31 8.05 -4.03
C ALA A 403 22.59 7.26 -3.69
N ASN A 404 22.56 6.40 -2.66
CA ASN A 404 23.60 5.40 -2.46
C ASN A 404 23.74 4.47 -3.68
N ALA A 405 22.70 4.32 -4.51
CA ALA A 405 22.77 3.60 -5.78
C ALA A 405 23.81 4.17 -6.77
N CYS A 406 24.30 5.39 -6.57
CA CYS A 406 25.31 6.02 -7.43
C CYS A 406 26.76 5.66 -7.07
N TRP A 407 27.01 4.94 -5.97
CA TRP A 407 28.37 4.52 -5.59
C TRP A 407 28.99 3.57 -6.62
N ALA A 408 30.27 3.78 -6.95
CA ALA A 408 31.02 2.82 -7.75
C ALA A 408 31.30 1.53 -6.95
N LEU A 409 31.57 0.44 -7.67
CA LEU A 409 31.87 -0.86 -7.05
C LEU A 409 33.14 -0.79 -6.18
N GLU A 410 34.15 -0.06 -6.66
CA GLU A 410 35.41 0.13 -5.94
C GLU A 410 35.21 0.91 -4.63
N ASP A 411 34.35 1.92 -4.65
CA ASP A 411 34.04 2.73 -3.46
C ASP A 411 33.36 1.87 -2.39
N LEU A 412 32.34 1.09 -2.76
CA LEU A 412 31.65 0.18 -1.84
C LEU A 412 32.58 -0.91 -1.29
N ARG A 413 33.46 -1.46 -2.13
CA ARG A 413 34.45 -2.48 -1.72
C ARG A 413 35.43 -1.92 -0.70
N CYS A 414 35.85 -0.67 -0.87
CA CYS A 414 36.83 -0.01 -0.01
C CYS A 414 36.23 0.64 1.24
N MET A 415 34.93 0.47 1.48
CA MET A 415 34.26 0.89 2.71
C MET A 415 34.91 0.25 3.94
N GLU A 416 35.09 1.02 5.01
CA GLU A 416 35.62 0.52 6.28
C GLU A 416 34.62 -0.41 6.99
N GLU A 417 35.13 -1.36 7.78
CA GLU A 417 34.29 -2.38 8.45
C GLU A 417 33.29 -1.76 9.42
N ASP A 418 33.73 -0.81 10.26
CA ASP A 418 32.85 -0.08 11.18
C ASP A 418 31.77 0.73 10.45
N THR A 419 32.10 1.31 9.29
CA THR A 419 31.13 2.03 8.46
C THR A 419 30.10 1.06 7.89
N PHE A 420 30.52 -0.10 7.39
CA PHE A 420 29.62 -1.14 6.91
C PHE A 420 28.66 -1.61 8.01
N ILE A 421 29.17 -1.97 9.20
CA ILE A 421 28.36 -2.45 10.32
C ILE A 421 27.28 -1.42 10.70
N ARG A 422 27.62 -0.12 10.71
CA ARG A 422 26.69 0.96 11.07
C ARG A 422 25.66 1.27 10.00
N THR A 423 25.87 0.87 8.75
CA THR A 423 25.07 1.34 7.61
C THR A 423 24.45 0.23 6.75
N VAL A 424 24.80 -1.04 6.99
CA VAL A 424 24.33 -2.19 6.20
C VAL A 424 22.81 -2.26 6.08
N GLU A 425 22.05 -1.94 7.13
CA GLU A 425 20.58 -1.93 7.09
C GLU A 425 20.05 -0.87 6.11
N LEU A 426 20.66 0.32 6.09
CA LEU A 426 20.29 1.39 5.15
C LEU A 426 20.66 0.98 3.72
N LEU A 427 21.87 0.46 3.52
CA LEU A 427 22.33 -0.02 2.22
C LEU A 427 21.44 -1.17 1.70
N GLY A 428 21.05 -2.08 2.58
CA GLY A 428 20.12 -3.17 2.27
C GLY A 428 18.73 -2.69 1.86
N ALA A 429 18.29 -1.51 2.30
CA ALA A 429 16.99 -0.95 1.96
C ALA A 429 16.95 -0.24 0.60
N VAL A 430 18.12 0.12 0.02
CA VAL A 430 18.23 0.89 -1.23
C VAL A 430 17.68 0.09 -2.41
N GLN A 431 16.61 0.61 -3.02
CA GLN A 431 15.95 -0.02 -4.16
C GLN A 431 16.76 0.13 -5.45
N GLY A 432 17.48 1.24 -5.61
CA GLY A 432 18.23 1.55 -6.82
C GLY A 432 19.50 0.72 -7.06
N PHE A 433 19.96 -0.09 -6.10
CA PHE A 433 21.20 -0.85 -6.28
C PHE A 433 21.11 -1.87 -7.40
N SER A 434 22.13 -1.85 -8.26
CA SER A 434 22.36 -2.87 -9.28
C SER A 434 22.84 -4.19 -8.65
N ARG A 435 22.62 -5.31 -9.36
CA ARG A 435 23.07 -6.62 -8.89
C ARG A 435 24.58 -6.69 -8.60
N PRO A 436 25.49 -6.10 -9.41
CA PRO A 436 26.90 -6.03 -9.08
C PRO A 436 27.21 -5.26 -7.79
N GLN A 437 26.50 -4.17 -7.50
CA GLN A 437 26.68 -3.43 -6.24
C GLN A 437 26.23 -4.26 -5.03
N LEU A 438 25.08 -4.94 -5.14
CA LEU A 438 24.60 -5.85 -4.09
C LEU A 438 25.60 -7.01 -3.86
N MET A 439 26.18 -7.57 -4.93
CA MET A 439 27.22 -8.60 -4.81
C MET A 439 28.44 -8.05 -4.06
N THR A 440 28.91 -6.85 -4.39
CA THR A 440 30.02 -6.20 -3.67
C THR A 440 29.71 -6.05 -2.18
N LEU A 441 28.48 -5.63 -1.83
CA LEU A 441 28.05 -5.50 -0.45
C LEU A 441 27.93 -6.85 0.26
N LYS A 442 27.52 -7.91 -0.44
CA LYS A 442 27.51 -9.29 0.09
C LYS A 442 28.93 -9.78 0.40
N GLU A 443 29.89 -9.56 -0.52
CA GLU A 443 31.29 -9.89 -0.25
C GLU A 443 31.85 -9.07 0.92
N LYS A 444 31.42 -7.81 1.08
CA LYS A 444 31.76 -7.01 2.26
C LYS A 444 31.16 -7.58 3.54
N ALA A 445 29.92 -8.08 3.51
CA ALA A 445 29.30 -8.77 4.64
C ALA A 445 30.10 -10.02 5.04
N ILE A 446 30.53 -10.82 4.06
CA ILE A 446 31.38 -12.01 4.31
C ILE A 446 32.75 -11.60 4.88
N GLN A 447 33.33 -10.50 4.40
CA GLN A 447 34.59 -9.99 4.96
C GLN A 447 34.44 -9.63 6.44
N VAL A 448 33.35 -8.96 6.81
CA VAL A 448 33.16 -8.39 8.15
C VAL A 448 32.60 -9.41 9.15
N TRP A 449 31.72 -10.30 8.71
CA TRP A 449 31.03 -11.28 9.55
C TRP A 449 31.48 -12.72 9.33
N ASP A 450 32.53 -12.93 8.53
CA ASP A 450 33.02 -14.24 8.09
C ASP A 450 31.94 -14.98 7.25
N MET A 451 32.05 -16.30 7.12
CA MET A 451 31.16 -17.13 6.33
C MET A 451 29.69 -17.11 6.81
N PRO A 452 28.70 -17.33 5.92
CA PRO A 452 27.28 -17.27 6.26
C PRO A 452 26.84 -18.13 7.46
N SER A 453 27.54 -19.23 7.73
CA SER A 453 27.26 -20.08 8.90
C SER A 453 27.56 -19.44 10.27
N TYR A 454 28.35 -18.36 10.31
CA TYR A 454 28.55 -17.55 11.52
C TYR A 454 27.54 -16.41 11.67
N TRP A 455 26.70 -16.18 10.66
CA TRP A 455 25.76 -15.07 10.68
C TRP A 455 24.63 -15.34 11.69
N ARG A 456 24.40 -14.37 12.56
CA ARG A 456 23.32 -14.40 13.55
C ARG A 456 22.05 -13.76 12.96
N GLU A 457 20.92 -13.96 13.61
CA GLU A 457 19.62 -13.42 13.19
C GLU A 457 19.67 -11.90 12.88
N HIS A 458 20.29 -11.10 13.75
CA HIS A 458 20.40 -9.66 13.52
C HIS A 458 21.29 -9.28 12.32
N HIS A 459 22.30 -10.09 11.98
CA HIS A 459 23.06 -9.89 10.75
C HIS A 459 22.15 -10.12 9.54
N ILE A 460 21.44 -11.25 9.52
CA ILE A 460 20.51 -11.61 8.43
C ILE A 460 19.42 -10.55 8.28
N ALA A 461 18.82 -10.11 9.38
CA ALA A 461 17.80 -9.06 9.41
C ALA A 461 18.29 -7.74 8.80
N SER A 462 19.57 -7.42 8.94
CA SER A 462 20.17 -6.18 8.45
C SER A 462 20.54 -6.18 6.96
N LEU A 463 20.52 -7.33 6.28
CA LEU A 463 20.97 -7.43 4.88
C LEU A 463 20.01 -6.78 3.88
N GLY A 464 18.71 -6.80 4.15
CA GLY A 464 17.70 -6.35 3.18
C GLY A 464 17.89 -6.98 1.79
N ARG A 465 17.94 -6.14 0.74
CA ARG A 465 18.16 -6.56 -0.65
C ARG A 465 19.53 -7.18 -0.92
N ILE A 466 20.54 -6.98 -0.06
CA ILE A 466 21.85 -7.63 -0.20
C ILE A 466 21.68 -9.16 -0.18
N ALA A 467 20.74 -9.65 0.63
CA ALA A 467 20.44 -11.08 0.75
C ALA A 467 20.03 -11.74 -0.58
N LEU A 468 19.43 -10.99 -1.52
CA LEU A 468 19.01 -11.49 -2.84
C LEU A 468 20.18 -12.03 -3.69
N THR A 469 21.42 -11.67 -3.33
CA THR A 469 22.63 -12.12 -4.02
C THR A 469 23.24 -13.40 -3.46
N LEU A 470 22.74 -13.89 -2.33
CA LEU A 470 23.15 -15.19 -1.77
C LEU A 470 22.76 -16.31 -2.72
N ASN A 471 23.71 -17.17 -3.07
CA ASN A 471 23.42 -18.39 -3.83
C ASN A 471 22.80 -19.47 -2.94
N GLU A 472 22.34 -20.57 -3.55
CA GLU A 472 21.66 -21.65 -2.84
C GLU A 472 22.54 -22.24 -1.72
N SER A 473 23.83 -22.48 -1.96
CA SER A 473 24.76 -23.02 -0.94
C SER A 473 25.07 -22.06 0.20
N GLU A 474 25.02 -20.75 -0.06
CA GLU A 474 25.20 -19.72 0.98
C GLU A 474 23.92 -19.61 1.83
N LEU A 475 22.74 -19.77 1.22
CA LEU A 475 21.45 -19.81 1.91
C LEU A 475 21.33 -21.04 2.81
N GLU A 476 21.77 -22.22 2.33
CA GLU A 476 21.81 -23.47 3.10
C GLU A 476 22.73 -23.41 4.33
N GLN A 477 23.66 -22.45 4.38
CA GLN A 477 24.54 -22.25 5.53
C GLN A 477 23.93 -21.36 6.62
N LEU A 478 22.87 -20.61 6.31
CA LEU A 478 22.22 -19.74 7.28
C LEU A 478 21.46 -20.57 8.31
N ASN A 479 21.45 -20.13 9.56
CA ASN A 479 20.55 -20.68 10.57
C ASN A 479 19.15 -20.09 10.40
N LEU A 480 18.24 -20.87 9.81
CA LEU A 480 16.85 -20.53 9.56
C LEU A 480 15.89 -21.24 10.53
N SER A 481 16.35 -21.67 11.70
CA SER A 481 15.50 -22.33 12.72
C SER A 481 14.33 -21.47 13.23
N SER A 482 14.44 -20.14 13.12
CA SER A 482 13.40 -19.18 13.52
C SER A 482 12.65 -18.62 12.32
N ILE A 483 11.31 -18.61 12.42
CA ILE A 483 10.44 -17.94 11.44
C ILE A 483 10.63 -16.41 11.44
N ASP A 484 11.15 -15.82 12.51
CA ASP A 484 11.52 -14.40 12.57
C ASP A 484 12.63 -14.09 11.55
N THR A 485 13.70 -14.90 11.55
CA THR A 485 14.80 -14.83 10.58
C THR A 485 14.31 -14.94 9.14
N VAL A 486 13.44 -15.92 8.87
CA VAL A 486 12.88 -16.14 7.54
C VAL A 486 11.98 -14.98 7.12
N ALA A 487 11.19 -14.43 8.05
CA ALA A 487 10.33 -13.28 7.77
C ALA A 487 11.14 -12.04 7.34
N PHE A 488 12.37 -11.85 7.83
CA PHE A 488 13.25 -10.78 7.33
C PHE A 488 13.68 -11.01 5.86
N LEU A 489 13.99 -12.25 5.50
CA LEU A 489 14.34 -12.61 4.12
C LEU A 489 13.13 -12.47 3.17
N THR A 490 11.94 -12.85 3.62
CA THR A 490 10.71 -12.86 2.80
C THR A 490 10.06 -11.50 2.65
N GLN A 491 10.57 -10.46 3.34
CA GLN A 491 10.28 -9.07 2.99
C GLN A 491 10.73 -8.72 1.58
N GLN A 492 11.77 -9.41 1.08
CA GLN A 492 12.21 -9.29 -0.30
C GLN A 492 11.39 -10.23 -1.19
N ILE A 493 10.92 -9.72 -2.32
CA ILE A 493 10.04 -10.46 -3.25
C ILE A 493 10.75 -10.94 -4.53
N GLU A 494 12.03 -10.64 -4.68
CA GLU A 494 12.82 -10.84 -5.90
C GLU A 494 13.63 -12.14 -5.90
N TRP A 495 13.30 -13.07 -5.01
CA TRP A 495 13.97 -14.38 -4.94
C TRP A 495 13.74 -15.20 -6.22
N SER A 496 14.80 -15.83 -6.72
CA SER A 496 14.63 -16.85 -7.77
C SER A 496 13.92 -18.09 -7.20
N PRO A 497 13.24 -18.90 -8.04
CA PRO A 497 12.58 -20.12 -7.56
C PRO A 497 13.49 -21.06 -6.76
N ARG A 498 14.76 -21.21 -7.17
CA ARG A 498 15.74 -22.07 -6.47
C ARG A 498 16.17 -21.51 -5.12
N GLN A 499 16.38 -20.19 -5.04
CA GLN A 499 16.66 -19.54 -3.75
C GLN A 499 15.46 -19.63 -2.82
N ALA A 500 14.25 -19.41 -3.33
CA ALA A 500 13.02 -19.54 -2.54
C ALA A 500 12.82 -20.98 -2.01
N GLU A 501 13.13 -21.98 -2.82
CA GLU A 501 13.17 -23.39 -2.40
C GLU A 501 14.23 -23.63 -1.32
N SER A 502 15.43 -23.07 -1.47
CA SER A 502 16.51 -23.19 -0.48
C SER A 502 16.12 -22.57 0.87
N ILE A 503 15.46 -21.40 0.87
CA ILE A 503 14.98 -20.76 2.11
C ILE A 503 13.86 -21.58 2.76
N LEU A 504 12.92 -22.09 1.96
CA LEU A 504 11.81 -22.91 2.47
C LEU A 504 12.35 -24.20 3.08
N GLN A 505 13.22 -24.94 2.38
CA GLN A 505 13.79 -26.18 2.88
C GLN A 505 14.72 -25.95 4.07
N GLY A 506 15.58 -24.94 4.02
CA GLY A 506 16.43 -24.57 5.15
C GLY A 506 15.62 -24.26 6.42
N PHE A 507 14.48 -23.55 6.30
CA PHE A 507 13.58 -23.37 7.44
C PHE A 507 13.03 -24.69 7.98
N LEU A 508 12.53 -25.58 7.11
CA LEU A 508 11.95 -26.86 7.53
C LEU A 508 12.99 -27.77 8.20
N ASP A 509 14.19 -27.82 7.62
CA ASP A 509 15.30 -28.64 8.10
C ASP A 509 15.84 -28.12 9.45
N ASP A 510 16.13 -26.81 9.56
CA ASP A 510 16.71 -26.22 10.77
C ASP A 510 15.71 -26.15 11.93
N SER A 511 14.42 -25.96 11.65
CA SER A 511 13.37 -25.94 12.67
C SER A 511 12.88 -27.34 13.06
N GLY A 512 13.14 -28.34 12.20
CA GLY A 512 12.60 -29.69 12.34
C GLY A 512 11.09 -29.82 12.09
N TYR A 513 10.46 -28.79 11.50
CA TYR A 513 9.04 -28.83 11.15
C TYR A 513 8.80 -29.55 9.82
N ASN A 514 7.72 -30.31 9.74
CA ASN A 514 7.15 -30.73 8.46
C ASN A 514 6.04 -29.77 8.03
N ILE A 515 5.64 -29.82 6.76
CA ILE A 515 4.54 -28.99 6.21
C ILE A 515 3.24 -29.10 7.03
N GLN A 516 2.93 -30.28 7.56
CA GLN A 516 1.76 -30.51 8.41
C GLN A 516 1.85 -29.88 9.80
N ASP A 517 3.05 -29.53 10.26
CA ASP A 517 3.30 -28.91 11.57
C ASP A 517 3.24 -27.38 11.50
N LEU A 518 3.25 -26.81 10.29
CA LEU A 518 3.17 -25.37 10.06
C LEU A 518 1.86 -24.79 10.59
N LYS A 519 2.00 -23.70 11.37
CA LYS A 519 0.91 -22.88 11.90
C LYS A 519 0.65 -21.71 10.97
N SER A 520 -0.49 -21.05 11.16
CA SER A 520 -0.90 -19.84 10.42
C SER A 520 0.22 -18.79 10.32
N PHE A 521 0.89 -18.44 11.41
CA PHE A 521 1.98 -17.46 11.38
C PHE A 521 3.26 -17.95 10.68
N HIS A 522 3.53 -19.26 10.65
CA HIS A 522 4.59 -19.82 9.80
C HIS A 522 4.27 -19.58 8.33
N LEU A 523 3.04 -19.83 7.90
CA LEU A 523 2.60 -19.58 6.51
C LEU A 523 2.70 -18.09 6.14
N VAL A 524 2.38 -17.18 7.06
CA VAL A 524 2.53 -15.73 6.85
C VAL A 524 4.01 -15.33 6.79
N GLY A 525 4.85 -15.84 7.68
CA GLY A 525 6.28 -15.54 7.73
C GLY A 525 7.07 -16.08 6.53
N LEU A 526 6.68 -17.25 5.99
CA LEU A 526 7.26 -17.79 4.76
C LEU A 526 6.97 -16.91 3.54
N GLY A 527 5.86 -16.16 3.54
CA GLY A 527 5.58 -15.18 2.48
C GLY A 527 5.73 -15.75 1.07
N ALA A 528 6.52 -15.09 0.22
CA ALA A 528 6.72 -15.50 -1.17
C ALA A 528 7.48 -16.84 -1.33
N THR A 529 8.28 -17.28 -0.35
CA THR A 529 8.99 -18.56 -0.45
C THR A 529 8.05 -19.75 -0.34
N LEU A 530 6.84 -19.54 0.23
CA LEU A 530 5.76 -20.53 0.19
C LEU A 530 5.37 -20.90 -1.25
N CYS A 531 5.62 -20.05 -2.24
CA CYS A 531 5.39 -20.38 -3.66
C CYS A 531 6.34 -21.44 -4.22
N ALA A 532 7.42 -21.78 -3.51
CA ALA A 532 8.36 -22.84 -3.87
C ALA A 532 7.98 -24.21 -3.26
N ILE A 533 6.89 -24.28 -2.48
CA ILE A 533 6.41 -25.54 -1.91
C ILE A 533 6.10 -26.56 -3.02
N ASN A 534 6.39 -27.83 -2.76
CA ASN A 534 6.00 -28.89 -3.67
C ASN A 534 4.47 -29.00 -3.70
N ILE A 535 3.89 -29.04 -4.90
CA ILE A 535 2.44 -29.14 -5.09
C ILE A 535 1.82 -30.35 -4.37
N THR A 536 2.59 -31.44 -4.18
CA THR A 536 2.11 -32.63 -3.46
C THR A 536 1.99 -32.42 -1.96
N GLU A 537 2.65 -31.39 -1.42
CA GLU A 537 2.67 -31.09 0.02
C GLU A 537 1.64 -30.04 0.42
N ILE A 538 1.16 -29.20 -0.51
CA ILE A 538 0.10 -28.21 -0.24
C ILE A 538 -1.13 -28.83 0.43
N PRO A 539 -1.63 -30.02 0.01
CA PRO A 539 -2.73 -30.69 0.69
C PRO A 539 -2.45 -31.05 2.16
N LEU A 540 -1.19 -31.21 2.57
CA LEU A 540 -0.79 -31.57 3.93
C LEU A 540 -0.88 -30.39 4.91
N ILE A 541 -0.90 -29.15 4.43
CA ILE A 541 -1.09 -27.97 5.29
C ILE A 541 -2.40 -28.15 6.06
N LYS A 542 -2.40 -27.97 7.37
CA LYS A 542 -3.63 -28.11 8.18
C LYS A 542 -4.71 -27.13 7.72
N ILE A 543 -5.95 -27.61 7.58
CA ILE A 543 -7.07 -26.76 7.15
C ILE A 543 -7.41 -25.69 8.19
N SER A 544 -7.21 -25.98 9.48
CA SER A 544 -7.39 -25.04 10.60
C SER A 544 -6.47 -23.84 10.50
N GLU A 545 -5.24 -24.04 10.00
CA GLU A 545 -4.23 -23.01 9.84
C GLU A 545 -4.44 -22.25 8.53
N PHE A 546 -4.69 -22.97 7.44
CA PHE A 546 -4.89 -22.37 6.13
C PHE A 546 -6.08 -21.40 6.07
N ARG A 547 -7.22 -21.76 6.69
CA ARG A 547 -8.42 -20.90 6.68
C ARG A 547 -8.19 -19.54 7.36
N VAL A 548 -7.23 -19.45 8.27
CA VAL A 548 -6.89 -18.20 8.98
C VAL A 548 -6.16 -17.22 8.05
N VAL A 549 -5.41 -17.74 7.08
CA VAL A 549 -4.44 -16.96 6.29
C VAL A 549 -4.75 -16.94 4.79
N VAL A 550 -5.96 -17.32 4.38
CA VAL A 550 -6.34 -17.37 2.94
C VAL A 550 -6.13 -16.02 2.27
N ALA A 551 -6.61 -14.92 2.86
CA ALA A 551 -6.39 -13.57 2.33
C ALA A 551 -4.90 -13.24 2.15
N ARG A 552 -4.01 -13.77 2.99
CA ARG A 552 -2.56 -13.54 2.88
C ARG A 552 -1.94 -14.36 1.76
N ILE A 553 -2.25 -15.66 1.69
CA ILE A 553 -1.80 -16.52 0.59
C ILE A 553 -2.34 -16.00 -0.75
N GLY A 554 -3.55 -15.45 -0.76
CA GLY A 554 -4.19 -14.77 -1.89
C GLY A 554 -3.51 -13.48 -2.36
N THR A 555 -2.43 -13.04 -1.71
CA THR A 555 -1.58 -11.94 -2.21
C THR A 555 -0.32 -12.43 -2.89
N LEU A 556 -0.01 -13.72 -2.82
CA LEU A 556 1.23 -14.30 -3.34
C LEU A 556 1.12 -14.54 -4.85
N LEU A 557 2.16 -14.17 -5.58
CA LEU A 557 2.26 -14.34 -7.05
C LEU A 557 2.93 -15.68 -7.39
N CYS A 558 2.31 -16.79 -6.97
CA CYS A 558 2.85 -18.12 -7.22
C CYS A 558 2.63 -18.60 -8.68
N SER A 559 3.29 -19.70 -9.04
CA SER A 559 3.02 -20.39 -10.30
C SER A 559 1.58 -20.89 -10.35
N THR A 560 1.03 -21.04 -11.56
CA THR A 560 -0.37 -21.47 -11.77
C THR A 560 -0.63 -22.87 -11.22
N HIS A 561 0.37 -23.75 -11.20
CA HIS A 561 0.29 -25.08 -10.59
C HIS A 561 0.13 -25.01 -9.07
N VAL A 562 0.88 -24.14 -8.41
CA VAL A 562 0.79 -23.91 -6.96
C VAL A 562 -0.54 -23.26 -6.59
N LEU A 563 -0.96 -22.24 -7.37
CA LEU A 563 -2.26 -21.59 -7.17
C LEU A 563 -3.43 -22.56 -7.33
N ALA A 564 -3.34 -23.53 -8.26
CA ALA A 564 -4.36 -24.56 -8.45
C ALA A 564 -4.52 -25.49 -7.22
N GLU A 565 -3.43 -25.86 -6.55
CA GLU A 565 -3.52 -26.65 -5.31
C GLU A 565 -4.02 -25.82 -4.13
N PHE A 566 -3.61 -24.55 -3.99
CA PHE A 566 -4.20 -23.65 -3.00
C PHE A 566 -5.70 -23.43 -3.26
N LYS A 567 -6.11 -23.37 -4.53
CA LYS A 567 -7.52 -23.29 -4.93
C LYS A 567 -8.30 -24.52 -4.46
N ARG A 568 -7.79 -25.73 -4.71
CA ARG A 568 -8.40 -26.98 -4.18
C ARG A 568 -8.51 -26.97 -2.65
N LYS A 569 -7.49 -26.43 -1.98
CA LYS A 569 -7.51 -26.29 -0.53
C LYS A 569 -8.55 -25.29 -0.04
N ALA A 570 -8.76 -24.21 -0.80
CA ALA A 570 -9.80 -23.24 -0.55
C ALA A 570 -11.22 -23.81 -0.75
N GLU A 571 -11.41 -24.76 -1.67
CA GLU A 571 -12.70 -25.46 -1.83
C GLU A 571 -13.11 -26.21 -0.55
N VAL A 572 -12.14 -26.78 0.17
CA VAL A 572 -12.40 -27.43 1.47
C VAL A 572 -12.85 -26.42 2.53
N VAL A 573 -12.47 -25.13 2.43
CA VAL A 573 -12.86 -24.07 3.37
C VAL A 573 -14.18 -23.41 3.00
N PHE A 574 -14.38 -23.12 1.71
CA PHE A 574 -15.45 -22.24 1.22
C PHE A 574 -16.50 -22.95 0.36
N GLY A 575 -16.37 -24.26 0.13
CA GLY A 575 -17.26 -25.02 -0.74
C GLY A 575 -16.85 -24.98 -2.21
N ASP A 576 -17.71 -25.51 -3.07
CA ASP A 576 -17.47 -25.62 -4.51
C ASP A 576 -17.33 -24.22 -5.17
N PRO A 577 -16.48 -24.04 -6.20
CA PRO A 577 -16.33 -22.76 -6.87
C PRO A 577 -17.62 -22.13 -7.41
N THR A 578 -18.64 -22.94 -7.72
CA THR A 578 -19.95 -22.46 -8.17
C THR A 578 -20.78 -21.82 -7.06
N GLU A 579 -20.44 -22.08 -5.79
CA GLU A 579 -21.11 -21.53 -4.61
C GLU A 579 -20.36 -20.31 -4.03
N TRP A 580 -19.23 -19.94 -4.62
CA TRP A 580 -18.42 -18.83 -4.11
C TRP A 580 -19.13 -17.48 -4.29
N THR A 581 -19.18 -16.73 -3.19
CA THR A 581 -19.75 -15.38 -3.17
C THR A 581 -18.72 -14.33 -3.59
N SER A 582 -19.20 -13.12 -3.86
CA SER A 582 -18.40 -11.89 -4.07
C SER A 582 -17.30 -11.72 -3.01
N SER A 583 -17.63 -11.92 -1.73
CA SER A 583 -16.68 -11.86 -0.61
C SER A 583 -15.67 -13.01 -0.57
N VAL A 584 -16.04 -14.25 -0.95
CA VAL A 584 -15.06 -15.35 -1.08
C VAL A 584 -14.05 -15.00 -2.17
N LEU A 585 -14.54 -14.56 -3.33
CA LEU A 585 -13.66 -14.31 -4.47
C LEU A 585 -12.65 -13.18 -4.18
N GLN A 586 -13.08 -12.13 -3.47
CA GLN A 586 -12.19 -11.09 -2.96
C GLN A 586 -11.18 -11.60 -1.92
N GLU A 587 -11.58 -12.55 -1.06
CA GLU A 587 -10.70 -13.18 -0.07
C GLU A 587 -9.61 -14.04 -0.72
N LEU A 588 -9.95 -14.76 -1.79
CA LEU A 588 -9.01 -15.66 -2.48
C LEU A 588 -7.89 -14.92 -3.20
N GLY A 589 -8.16 -13.72 -3.70
CA GLY A 589 -7.19 -12.95 -4.48
C GLY A 589 -6.55 -13.76 -5.60
N THR A 590 -5.22 -13.84 -5.64
CA THR A 590 -4.46 -14.58 -6.67
C THR A 590 -4.75 -16.08 -6.69
N ILE A 591 -5.23 -16.69 -5.60
CA ILE A 591 -5.64 -18.11 -5.58
C ILE A 591 -6.74 -18.37 -6.63
N ALA A 592 -7.59 -17.38 -6.91
CA ALA A 592 -8.63 -17.50 -7.94
C ALA A 592 -8.06 -17.74 -9.35
N ALA A 593 -6.79 -17.41 -9.62
CA ALA A 593 -6.13 -17.75 -10.88
C ALA A 593 -5.85 -19.26 -11.03
N GLY A 594 -6.00 -20.05 -9.97
CA GLY A 594 -5.95 -21.51 -9.98
C GLY A 594 -7.25 -22.19 -10.44
N LEU A 595 -8.29 -21.42 -10.80
CA LEU A 595 -9.54 -21.93 -11.36
C LEU A 595 -9.30 -22.63 -12.70
N THR A 596 -9.99 -23.75 -12.90
CA THR A 596 -9.96 -24.45 -14.18
C THR A 596 -10.81 -23.73 -15.22
N LYS A 597 -10.58 -24.05 -16.50
CA LYS A 597 -11.42 -23.59 -17.62
C LYS A 597 -12.91 -23.88 -17.42
N ALA A 598 -13.26 -25.04 -16.84
CA ALA A 598 -14.65 -25.42 -16.63
C ALA A 598 -15.28 -24.58 -15.52
N GLU A 599 -14.58 -24.42 -14.40
CA GLU A 599 -15.05 -23.61 -13.26
C GLU A 599 -15.21 -22.15 -13.66
N LEU A 600 -14.22 -21.57 -14.36
CA LEU A 600 -14.26 -20.16 -14.77
C LEU A 600 -15.44 -19.85 -15.71
N ARG A 601 -15.82 -20.80 -16.58
CA ARG A 601 -16.99 -20.65 -17.47
C ARG A 601 -18.33 -20.75 -16.73
N MET A 602 -18.37 -21.47 -15.61
CA MET A 602 -19.58 -21.63 -14.80
C MET A 602 -19.80 -20.48 -13.84
N LEU A 603 -18.75 -19.69 -13.54
CA LEU A 603 -18.89 -18.51 -12.69
C LEU A 603 -19.81 -17.48 -13.31
N ASP A 604 -20.74 -16.98 -12.49
CA ASP A 604 -21.66 -15.93 -12.88
C ASP A 604 -20.89 -14.66 -13.30
N LYS A 605 -21.38 -13.96 -14.33
CA LYS A 605 -20.78 -12.71 -14.80
C LYS A 605 -20.79 -11.63 -13.71
N ASP A 606 -21.74 -11.68 -12.79
CA ASP A 606 -21.87 -10.75 -11.67
C ASP A 606 -20.71 -10.90 -10.68
N LEU A 607 -19.97 -12.01 -10.72
CA LEU A 607 -18.78 -12.23 -9.89
C LEU A 607 -17.49 -11.63 -10.49
N MET A 608 -17.49 -11.27 -11.77
CA MET A 608 -16.29 -10.80 -12.48
C MET A 608 -15.65 -9.52 -11.89
N PRO A 609 -16.40 -8.54 -11.35
CA PRO A 609 -15.80 -7.38 -10.67
C PRO A 609 -15.05 -7.73 -9.38
N TYR A 610 -15.30 -8.91 -8.80
CA TYR A 610 -14.78 -9.28 -7.48
C TYR A 610 -13.49 -10.09 -7.54
N PHE A 611 -13.01 -10.44 -8.74
CA PHE A 611 -11.61 -10.81 -8.91
C PHE A 611 -10.72 -9.64 -8.49
N GLN A 612 -9.59 -9.94 -7.87
CA GLN A 612 -8.55 -8.93 -7.69
C GLN A 612 -7.79 -8.72 -9.02
N PRO A 613 -7.35 -7.49 -9.32
CA PRO A 613 -6.54 -7.19 -10.51
C PRO A 613 -5.32 -8.12 -10.66
N SER A 614 -4.67 -8.47 -9.55
CA SER A 614 -3.54 -9.42 -9.52
C SER A 614 -3.95 -10.82 -9.98
N ALA A 615 -5.13 -11.30 -9.58
CA ALA A 615 -5.68 -12.58 -10.01
C ALA A 615 -5.94 -12.60 -11.53
N ILE A 616 -6.50 -11.52 -12.07
CA ILE A 616 -6.69 -11.36 -13.51
C ILE A 616 -5.37 -11.45 -14.26
N LYS A 617 -4.33 -10.76 -13.79
CA LYS A 617 -2.98 -10.83 -14.36
C LYS A 617 -2.38 -12.24 -14.30
N CYS A 618 -2.66 -12.99 -13.23
CA CYS A 618 -2.15 -14.34 -13.00
C CYS A 618 -2.90 -15.45 -13.77
N LEU A 619 -4.10 -15.18 -14.29
CA LEU A 619 -4.85 -16.16 -15.08
C LEU A 619 -4.07 -16.55 -16.34
N PRO A 620 -3.83 -17.85 -16.60
CA PRO A 620 -3.17 -18.28 -17.83
C PRO A 620 -3.91 -17.79 -19.08
N ASP A 621 -3.17 -17.36 -20.11
CA ASP A 621 -3.73 -16.88 -21.38
C ASP A 621 -4.78 -17.84 -21.97
N GLU A 622 -4.52 -19.15 -21.88
CA GLU A 622 -5.41 -20.22 -22.38
C GLU A 622 -6.67 -20.41 -21.57
N ILE A 623 -6.67 -20.01 -20.29
CA ILE A 623 -7.84 -20.05 -19.41
C ILE A 623 -8.61 -18.73 -19.54
N PHE A 624 -7.90 -17.59 -19.55
CA PHE A 624 -8.51 -16.26 -19.64
C PHE A 624 -9.35 -16.07 -20.92
N LYS A 625 -8.86 -16.57 -22.07
CA LYS A 625 -9.58 -16.49 -23.36
C LYS A 625 -10.93 -17.20 -23.36
N GLU A 626 -11.20 -18.05 -22.36
CA GLU A 626 -12.40 -18.87 -22.26
C GLU A 626 -13.56 -18.16 -21.57
N LEU A 627 -13.30 -16.98 -20.99
CA LEU A 627 -14.35 -16.10 -20.49
C LEU A 627 -15.29 -15.69 -21.61
N SER A 628 -16.59 -15.71 -21.36
CA SER A 628 -17.58 -15.24 -22.32
C SER A 628 -17.43 -13.72 -22.55
N ALA A 629 -17.97 -13.23 -23.67
CA ALA A 629 -18.04 -11.79 -23.92
C ALA A 629 -18.78 -11.05 -22.78
N GLU A 630 -19.83 -11.67 -22.22
CA GLU A 630 -20.58 -11.10 -21.08
C GLU A 630 -19.74 -11.05 -19.80
N GLN A 631 -18.97 -12.10 -19.51
CA GLN A 631 -18.06 -12.11 -18.36
C GLN A 631 -16.98 -11.04 -18.51
N ILE A 632 -16.37 -10.90 -19.70
CA ILE A 632 -15.35 -9.87 -19.97
C ILE A 632 -15.95 -8.46 -19.84
N ALA A 633 -17.15 -8.22 -20.37
CA ALA A 633 -17.84 -6.94 -20.22
C ALA A 633 -18.13 -6.60 -18.74
N SER A 634 -18.27 -7.61 -17.90
CA SER A 634 -18.58 -7.48 -16.47
C SER A 634 -17.33 -7.41 -15.58
N LEU A 635 -16.10 -7.42 -16.14
CA LEU A 635 -14.88 -7.32 -15.33
C LEU A 635 -14.81 -6.02 -14.51
N GLY A 636 -15.42 -4.95 -15.02
CA GLY A 636 -15.20 -3.60 -14.49
C GLY A 636 -13.83 -3.04 -14.91
N PRO A 637 -13.62 -1.72 -14.79
CA PRO A 637 -12.48 -1.02 -15.34
C PRO A 637 -11.16 -1.39 -14.67
N GLU A 638 -11.14 -1.64 -13.35
CA GLU A 638 -9.93 -2.04 -12.63
C GLU A 638 -9.38 -3.38 -13.12
N ASN A 639 -10.24 -4.40 -13.21
CA ASN A 639 -9.86 -5.73 -13.68
C ASN A 639 -9.60 -5.73 -15.20
N ALA A 640 -10.37 -4.97 -15.98
CA ALA A 640 -10.13 -4.82 -17.42
C ALA A 640 -8.77 -4.14 -17.72
N ALA A 641 -8.37 -3.16 -16.90
CA ALA A 641 -7.06 -2.52 -16.98
C ALA A 641 -5.92 -3.48 -16.62
N ALA A 642 -6.17 -4.45 -15.73
CA ALA A 642 -5.20 -5.46 -15.33
C ALA A 642 -4.95 -6.55 -16.39
N VAL A 643 -5.83 -6.67 -17.41
CA VAL A 643 -5.67 -7.65 -18.49
C VAL A 643 -4.39 -7.38 -19.27
N THR A 644 -3.49 -8.36 -19.25
CA THR A 644 -2.15 -8.27 -19.84
C THR A 644 -2.19 -8.21 -21.36
N HIS A 645 -1.09 -7.73 -21.96
CA HIS A 645 -0.95 -7.73 -23.42
C HIS A 645 -1.08 -9.15 -24.01
N THR A 646 -0.52 -10.18 -23.36
CA THR A 646 -0.56 -11.56 -23.86
C THR A 646 -1.98 -12.11 -23.84
N GLN A 647 -2.73 -11.88 -22.75
CA GLN A 647 -4.14 -12.22 -22.64
C GLN A 647 -4.97 -11.52 -23.72
N ARG A 648 -4.80 -10.20 -23.92
CA ARG A 648 -5.52 -9.43 -24.96
C ARG A 648 -5.33 -10.00 -26.36
N ARG A 649 -4.13 -10.46 -26.71
CA ARG A 649 -3.83 -11.05 -28.03
C ARG A 649 -4.58 -12.36 -28.30
N ARG A 650 -5.07 -13.04 -27.27
CA ARG A 650 -5.81 -14.31 -27.39
C ARG A 650 -7.32 -14.11 -27.54
N LEU A 651 -7.83 -12.91 -27.33
CA LEU A 651 -9.26 -12.62 -27.35
C LEU A 651 -9.81 -12.53 -28.78
N SER A 652 -11.06 -12.98 -28.95
CA SER A 652 -11.84 -12.76 -30.17
C SER A 652 -12.23 -11.28 -30.34
N PRO A 653 -12.63 -10.85 -31.54
CA PRO A 653 -13.09 -9.47 -31.77
C PRO A 653 -14.24 -9.05 -30.84
N LEU A 654 -15.19 -9.96 -30.58
CA LEU A 654 -16.31 -9.67 -29.67
C LEU A 654 -15.82 -9.50 -28.23
N GLN A 655 -14.91 -10.36 -27.76
CA GLN A 655 -14.32 -10.23 -26.43
C GLN A 655 -13.47 -8.96 -26.29
N LEU A 656 -12.76 -8.53 -27.34
CA LEU A 656 -12.02 -7.27 -27.35
C LEU A 656 -12.96 -6.06 -27.24
N GLN A 657 -14.11 -6.11 -27.93
CA GLN A 657 -15.13 -5.08 -27.78
C GLN A 657 -15.70 -5.05 -26.35
N SER A 658 -16.02 -6.22 -25.78
CA SER A 658 -16.45 -6.33 -24.39
C SER A 658 -15.39 -5.85 -23.41
N LEU A 659 -14.11 -6.10 -23.68
CA LEU A 659 -13.02 -5.60 -22.85
C LEU A 659 -12.93 -4.07 -22.91
N GLN A 660 -13.10 -3.49 -24.11
CA GLN A 660 -13.17 -2.03 -24.25
C GLN A 660 -14.35 -1.46 -23.49
N GLN A 661 -15.52 -2.09 -23.54
CA GLN A 661 -16.69 -1.69 -22.75
C GLN A 661 -16.40 -1.72 -21.25
N ALA A 662 -15.72 -2.76 -20.76
CA ALA A 662 -15.33 -2.86 -19.36
C ALA A 662 -14.32 -1.77 -18.95
N LEU A 663 -13.36 -1.43 -19.83
CA LEU A 663 -12.41 -0.33 -19.63
C LEU A 663 -13.10 1.04 -19.57
N ASP A 664 -14.08 1.25 -20.44
CA ASP A 664 -14.84 2.50 -20.54
C ASP A 664 -15.80 2.69 -19.35
N GLY A 665 -16.11 1.60 -18.63
CA GLY A 665 -16.99 1.60 -17.47
C GLY A 665 -18.48 1.66 -17.80
N ALA A 666 -19.32 1.78 -16.77
CA ALA A 666 -20.76 1.75 -16.92
C ALA A 666 -21.28 3.03 -17.61
N LYS A 667 -21.58 2.92 -18.91
CA LYS A 667 -22.46 3.78 -19.74
C LYS A 667 -21.84 4.94 -20.53
N THR A 668 -20.87 4.65 -21.41
CA THR A 668 -20.58 5.50 -22.59
C THR A 668 -21.67 5.50 -23.68
N HIS A 669 -22.73 4.67 -23.58
CA HIS A 669 -23.66 4.45 -24.70
C HIS A 669 -25.08 5.06 -24.61
N SER A 670 -25.47 5.80 -23.58
CA SER A 670 -26.84 6.40 -23.56
C SER A 670 -26.99 7.69 -24.39
N TRP A 671 -26.00 8.08 -25.20
CA TRP A 671 -26.01 9.37 -25.91
C TRP A 671 -25.83 9.29 -27.43
N GLN A 672 -25.66 8.10 -28.02
CA GLN A 672 -25.60 7.96 -29.48
C GLN A 672 -26.93 7.57 -30.13
N ASP A 673 -27.92 7.11 -29.36
CA ASP A 673 -29.25 6.73 -29.86
C ASP A 673 -30.37 7.72 -29.49
N ALA A 674 -30.08 9.01 -29.47
CA ALA A 674 -31.14 10.02 -29.59
C ALA A 674 -31.32 10.34 -31.08
N PRO A 675 -32.43 9.95 -31.74
CA PRO A 675 -32.66 10.35 -33.13
C PRO A 675 -32.70 11.87 -33.18
N ALA A 676 -31.90 12.45 -34.07
CA ALA A 676 -31.84 13.87 -34.34
C ALA A 676 -33.27 14.42 -34.41
N SER A 677 -33.65 15.19 -33.39
CA SER A 677 -34.97 15.81 -33.33
C SER A 677 -35.13 16.64 -34.60
N ALA A 678 -36.15 16.29 -35.39
CA ALA A 678 -36.47 16.96 -36.63
C ALA A 678 -36.63 18.47 -36.36
N GLY A 679 -35.67 19.25 -36.85
CA GLY A 679 -35.78 20.70 -36.88
C GLY A 679 -37.00 21.11 -37.73
N PRO A 680 -37.68 22.22 -37.40
CA PRO A 680 -38.88 22.61 -38.09
C PRO A 680 -38.56 22.94 -39.55
N THR A 681 -39.25 22.25 -40.44
CA THR A 681 -39.23 22.40 -41.90
C THR A 681 -39.43 23.87 -42.28
N ARG A 682 -38.40 24.50 -42.85
CA ARG A 682 -38.53 25.79 -43.55
C ARG A 682 -39.15 25.55 -44.92
N THR A 683 -40.41 25.94 -45.08
CA THR A 683 -41.05 26.14 -46.38
C THR A 683 -40.56 27.44 -47.03
N SER A 684 -40.30 27.36 -48.34
CA SER A 684 -39.81 28.46 -49.18
C SER A 684 -40.92 29.07 -50.03
N SER A 685 -41.11 30.39 -49.95
CA SER A 685 -41.73 31.29 -50.94
C SER A 685 -41.71 32.71 -50.35
N SER A 686 -41.44 33.85 -50.99
CA SER A 686 -41.06 34.28 -52.35
C SER A 686 -40.65 35.78 -52.27
N ARG A 687 -39.77 36.23 -53.18
CA ARG A 687 -39.46 37.61 -53.67
C ARG A 687 -40.59 38.68 -53.50
N SER A 688 -40.44 40.00 -53.29
CA SER A 688 -39.37 41.06 -53.33
C SER A 688 -39.92 42.37 -52.63
N PRO A 689 -39.46 43.65 -52.85
CA PRO A 689 -38.34 44.35 -52.17
C PRO A 689 -38.63 45.81 -51.65
N ALA A 690 -37.59 46.42 -51.04
CA ALA A 690 -37.21 47.86 -50.92
C ALA A 690 -38.03 48.88 -50.06
N GLY A 691 -37.30 49.59 -49.17
CA GLY A 691 -37.71 50.89 -48.58
C GLY A 691 -37.12 51.19 -47.19
N ALA A 692 -36.15 52.11 -47.10
CA ALA A 692 -35.63 52.72 -45.86
C ALA A 692 -36.32 54.10 -45.62
N PRO A 693 -35.96 54.97 -44.64
CA PRO A 693 -35.29 54.83 -43.33
C PRO A 693 -36.06 55.64 -42.22
N LEU A 694 -35.39 55.94 -41.07
CA LEU A 694 -35.61 57.01 -40.05
C LEU A 694 -35.85 56.45 -38.63
N SER A 695 -35.42 57.01 -37.49
CA SER A 695 -34.27 57.80 -37.03
C SER A 695 -34.64 58.34 -35.63
N TRP A 696 -33.68 58.39 -34.70
CA TRP A 696 -33.63 59.22 -33.47
C TRP A 696 -34.45 58.70 -32.25
N GLY A 697 -33.99 58.80 -31.00
CA GLY A 697 -32.84 59.52 -30.47
C GLY A 697 -32.48 59.10 -29.04
N LEU A 698 -31.37 59.68 -28.59
CA LEU A 698 -30.79 59.59 -27.24
C LEU A 698 -31.79 59.95 -26.13
N TRP A 699 -31.47 59.62 -24.87
CA TRP A 699 -31.13 60.61 -23.83
C TRP A 699 -30.61 59.94 -22.55
N LEU A 700 -29.63 60.61 -21.94
CA LEU A 700 -28.89 60.30 -20.72
C LEU A 700 -29.73 60.51 -19.45
N GLY A 701 -29.30 59.89 -18.33
CA GLY A 701 -29.53 60.47 -17.00
C GLY A 701 -29.58 59.50 -15.82
N CYS A 702 -28.44 59.23 -15.18
CA CYS A 702 -28.35 58.92 -13.74
C CYS A 702 -28.55 60.25 -12.95
N PRO A 703 -28.96 60.29 -11.66
CA PRO A 703 -28.13 59.72 -10.57
C PRO A 703 -28.84 59.21 -9.28
N LEU A 704 -28.09 58.38 -8.54
CA LEU A 704 -27.92 58.26 -7.07
C LEU A 704 -29.06 58.57 -6.08
N LEU A 705 -29.33 57.61 -5.18
CA LEU A 705 -29.48 57.88 -3.74
C LEU A 705 -29.12 56.66 -2.88
N VAL A 706 -28.42 56.97 -1.80
CA VAL A 706 -27.76 56.17 -0.76
C VAL A 706 -28.74 55.84 0.37
N LEU A 707 -28.62 54.66 1.02
CA LEU A 707 -28.67 54.55 2.49
C LEU A 707 -28.26 53.14 3.00
N MET A 708 -27.22 53.13 3.83
CA MET A 708 -26.82 52.07 4.75
C MET A 708 -27.41 52.32 6.15
N ALA A 709 -27.70 51.25 6.91
CA ALA A 709 -27.38 51.04 8.35
C ALA A 709 -27.95 49.67 8.80
N LYS A 710 -27.14 48.64 9.08
CA LYS A 710 -26.48 48.26 10.37
C LYS A 710 -27.41 47.71 11.48
N LEU A 711 -27.29 46.39 11.71
CA LEU A 711 -26.96 45.64 12.94
C LEU A 711 -27.31 46.22 14.32
N LEU A 712 -27.81 45.33 15.20
CA LEU A 712 -27.53 45.11 16.65
C LEU A 712 -28.80 44.53 17.34
N TRP A 713 -28.83 43.44 18.12
CA TRP A 713 -27.83 42.71 18.95
C TRP A 713 -27.86 41.20 18.72
#